data_AF-A0A8S4B0F1-F1
#
_entry.id   AF-A0A8S4B0F1-F1
#
_cell.length_a   1.000
_cell.length_b   1.000
_cell.length_c   1.000
_cell.angle_alpha   90.00
_cell.angle_beta   90.00
_cell.angle_gamma   90.00
#
_symmetry.space_group_name_H-M   'P 1'
#
loop_
_entity.id
_entity.type
_entity.pdbx_description
1 polymer ?
#
loop_
_entity_poly.entity_id
_entity_poly.type
_entity_poly.pdbx_seq_one_letter_code
_entity_poly.pdbx_strand_id
1 'polypeptide(L)'
;MEAAKAEELSAGQAASIFGRSDLEGQRSNAERRKKRIYYSKITIGVLLLCLLVILLAVVISVRMGAAERAGGELWMEVSAEVQQPQCPPGFSKPPLILVSLDGFRAEYLKDHKSHVPIINKLRNDGTTAPYMRPIYPTKTFPNHYTIVTGLYPESHGIVDNKMYDVTRNSFFSLKTNEKFNSNWYQGEPVWITAMRQKLRAATFFWPGSDVAINGTFPNYYQPYDKSVSFETRVSTLLEWLSLPEEERPDFYTLYLDEPDTAGHYYGPGSRQVIYSLEKVDRILGKVMDGLVARNLHQCVNIIIISDHGMEKATCEKAVYVSDYLQHTSDFNVIQGPAARIRPKRLPEDYFSFDYEGLVKNLSCRTPDQQMRPYLKENLPKRMHFANNHRIERGHLYMKSGWQAALSAKEIKYCSGGFHGSDNILTNMQAIFIGYGPGFKENTVVPPFENIELYNLMCDLLGIRPAPNNGTHGSLNHLLRQPVHLPVHPAQRSHETPCEATEFLPTDPLHCNCSSKTIMEDLMNRNLTTMDSSTKASLRRLHQPFGSPTVVQPGASYCQLYHSDYLNGYSKNRMMPLWVSYTLQPSTRTISPEPDLEACVRADVRVPAPASHLCLRYRDDPALSYGPLHPYYLSSRGPEKDSILNSNMAPMFPAFKNVWNHFHFSILINYSNQLNGVNVISGPIFDKDFDGNEDPLPQVSANEAPVPTHFFLILTSCRNSTFSPLNCEGPLQVRSFILPHRPENTEFCADPDKLDFVEEWMQFHTARVRDIELLTGLSFYHDRLSVEQTLQLKTFLHID
;
A
#
# COMPACT_ATOMS: atom_id res chain seq x y z
N MET A 1 62.82 -17.08 -15.59
CA MET A 1 63.30 -17.73 -14.34
C MET A 1 62.22 -18.72 -13.94
N GLU A 2 62.12 -19.83 -14.69
CA GLU A 2 62.83 -21.13 -14.53
C GLU A 2 61.93 -22.09 -13.72
N ALA A 3 61.57 -23.31 -14.13
CA ALA A 3 62.03 -24.16 -15.24
C ALA A 3 61.03 -25.32 -15.55
N ALA A 4 60.90 -25.64 -16.86
CA ALA A 4 60.88 -26.97 -17.55
C ALA A 4 60.02 -28.14 -17.00
N LYS A 5 59.10 -28.84 -17.70
CA LYS A 5 58.85 -29.31 -19.09
C LYS A 5 59.71 -30.49 -19.61
N ALA A 6 59.06 -31.66 -19.61
CA ALA A 6 58.95 -32.71 -20.66
C ALA A 6 60.01 -33.83 -20.85
N GLU A 7 59.45 -35.06 -20.88
CA GLU A 7 59.66 -36.24 -21.77
C GLU A 7 61.07 -36.85 -21.93
N GLU A 8 61.31 -38.11 -21.55
CA GLU A 8 60.90 -39.43 -22.12
C GLU A 8 61.96 -39.99 -23.10
N LEU A 9 62.43 -41.22 -22.87
CA LEU A 9 63.12 -42.04 -23.87
C LEU A 9 63.26 -43.53 -23.46
N SER A 10 62.81 -44.38 -24.40
CA SER A 10 63.47 -45.61 -24.88
C SER A 10 63.29 -46.97 -24.17
N ALA A 11 62.91 -47.94 -25.02
CA ALA A 11 62.87 -49.39 -24.79
C ALA A 11 64.12 -50.09 -25.36
N GLY A 12 64.42 -51.30 -24.87
CA GLY A 12 65.46 -52.19 -25.42
C GLY A 12 65.14 -53.68 -25.21
N GLN A 13 65.31 -54.48 -26.28
CA GLN A 13 65.13 -55.93 -26.40
C GLN A 13 66.45 -56.72 -26.19
N ALA A 14 66.34 -58.04 -25.90
CA ALA A 14 67.07 -59.21 -26.50
C ALA A 14 67.13 -60.41 -25.51
N ALA A 15 66.44 -61.54 -25.77
CA ALA A 15 66.85 -62.77 -26.49
C ALA A 15 67.82 -63.69 -25.69
N SER A 16 67.44 -64.90 -25.18
CA SER A 16 67.20 -66.22 -25.82
C SER A 16 68.31 -67.24 -25.45
N ILE A 17 67.97 -68.52 -25.17
CA ILE A 17 68.61 -69.79 -25.69
C ILE A 17 68.48 -71.03 -24.73
N PHE A 18 67.73 -72.04 -25.23
CA PHE A 18 67.79 -73.53 -25.13
C PHE A 18 67.49 -74.36 -23.85
N GLY A 19 66.56 -75.33 -23.99
CA GLY A 19 66.90 -76.76 -23.75
C GLY A 19 66.00 -77.67 -22.87
N ARG A 20 65.10 -78.44 -23.52
CA ARG A 20 64.71 -79.87 -23.28
C ARG A 20 63.57 -80.34 -22.33
N SER A 21 62.72 -81.15 -22.99
CA SER A 21 62.00 -82.39 -22.62
C SER A 21 60.69 -82.35 -21.81
N ASP A 22 59.61 -82.57 -22.56
CA ASP A 22 58.30 -83.09 -22.18
C ASP A 22 58.35 -84.34 -21.31
N LEU A 23 57.77 -84.25 -20.12
CA LEU A 23 57.04 -85.32 -19.44
C LEU A 23 56.13 -84.75 -18.31
N GLU A 24 55.49 -83.60 -18.54
CA GLU A 24 54.51 -83.00 -17.59
C GLU A 24 53.28 -82.36 -18.28
N GLY A 25 53.10 -82.60 -19.59
CA GLY A 25 52.13 -81.88 -20.44
C GLY A 25 50.65 -82.22 -20.27
N GLN A 26 50.27 -83.24 -19.49
CA GLN A 26 48.86 -83.67 -19.37
C GLN A 26 48.20 -83.34 -18.03
N ARG A 27 48.93 -82.87 -17.01
CA ARG A 27 48.33 -82.42 -15.74
C ARG A 27 48.12 -80.90 -15.67
N SER A 28 48.92 -80.11 -16.40
CA SER A 28 48.85 -78.62 -16.33
C SER A 28 47.76 -77.98 -17.20
N ASN A 29 47.28 -78.66 -18.25
CA ASN A 29 46.22 -78.15 -19.12
C ASN A 29 44.81 -78.23 -18.48
N ALA A 30 44.56 -79.21 -17.60
CA ALA A 30 43.30 -79.31 -16.87
C ALA A 30 43.17 -78.25 -15.76
N GLU A 31 44.27 -77.95 -15.05
CA GLU A 31 44.30 -76.89 -14.03
C GLU A 31 44.26 -75.48 -14.63
N ARG A 32 44.94 -75.23 -15.75
CA ARG A 32 44.83 -73.95 -16.47
C ARG A 32 43.42 -73.71 -17.01
N ARG A 33 42.74 -74.76 -17.51
CA ARG A 33 41.34 -74.65 -17.98
C ARG A 33 40.37 -74.42 -16.82
N LYS A 34 40.55 -75.07 -15.66
CA LYS A 34 39.78 -74.79 -14.43
C LYS A 34 40.00 -73.37 -13.89
N LYS A 35 41.24 -72.89 -13.82
CA LYS A 35 41.54 -71.50 -13.43
C LYS A 35 40.93 -70.49 -14.40
N ARG A 36 41.00 -70.72 -15.72
CA ARG A 36 40.41 -69.81 -16.72
C ARG A 36 38.88 -69.76 -16.66
N ILE A 37 38.23 -70.89 -16.38
CA ILE A 37 36.77 -70.94 -16.13
C ILE A 37 36.41 -70.27 -14.79
N TYR A 38 37.23 -70.44 -13.75
CA TYR A 38 37.03 -69.82 -12.45
C TYR A 38 37.17 -68.29 -12.50
N TYR A 39 38.23 -67.77 -13.13
CA TYR A 39 38.41 -66.34 -13.34
C TYR A 39 37.35 -65.75 -14.26
N SER A 40 36.91 -66.48 -15.30
CA SER A 40 35.79 -66.06 -16.17
C SER A 40 34.46 -65.96 -15.41
N LYS A 41 34.18 -66.89 -14.49
CA LYS A 41 33.00 -66.81 -13.62
C LYS A 41 33.07 -65.63 -12.64
N ILE A 42 34.25 -65.33 -12.10
CA ILE A 42 34.45 -64.16 -11.22
C ILE A 42 34.28 -62.87 -12.01
N THR A 43 34.88 -62.73 -13.20
CA THR A 43 34.73 -61.52 -14.02
C THR A 43 33.30 -61.32 -14.49
N ILE A 44 32.58 -62.39 -14.87
CA ILE A 44 31.14 -62.31 -15.18
C ILE A 44 30.34 -61.91 -13.94
N GLY A 45 30.66 -62.45 -12.76
CA GLY A 45 30.00 -62.07 -11.50
C GLY A 45 30.22 -60.60 -11.13
N VAL A 46 31.44 -60.09 -11.30
CA VAL A 46 31.77 -58.67 -11.07
C VAL A 46 31.08 -57.77 -12.09
N LEU A 47 31.05 -58.15 -13.37
CA LEU A 47 30.34 -57.40 -14.41
C LEU A 47 28.83 -57.35 -14.15
N LEU A 48 28.22 -58.45 -13.72
CA LEU A 48 26.80 -58.50 -13.35
C LEU A 48 26.51 -57.66 -12.11
N LEU A 49 27.40 -57.67 -11.11
CA LEU A 49 27.27 -56.81 -9.92
C LEU A 49 27.39 -55.33 -10.30
N CYS A 50 28.36 -54.95 -11.14
CA CYS A 50 28.48 -53.59 -11.65
C CYS A 50 27.24 -53.17 -12.45
N LEU A 51 26.71 -54.06 -13.29
CA LEU A 51 25.49 -53.79 -14.06
C LEU A 51 24.27 -53.62 -13.14
N LEU A 52 24.17 -54.42 -12.07
CA LEU A 52 23.13 -54.31 -11.06
C LEU A 52 23.23 -52.98 -10.29
N VAL A 53 24.44 -52.57 -9.91
CA VAL A 53 24.69 -51.28 -9.24
C VAL A 53 24.36 -50.11 -10.16
N ILE A 54 24.71 -50.19 -11.44
CA ILE A 54 24.35 -49.17 -12.44
C ILE A 54 22.83 -49.14 -12.65
N LEU A 55 22.16 -50.29 -12.75
CA LEU A 55 20.71 -50.37 -12.88
C LEU A 55 20.01 -49.83 -11.62
N LEU A 56 20.51 -50.14 -10.42
CA LEU A 56 20.01 -49.58 -9.16
C LEU A 56 20.24 -48.07 -9.12
N ALA A 57 21.41 -47.57 -9.52
CA ALA A 57 21.69 -46.15 -9.60
C ALA A 57 20.79 -45.45 -10.62
N VAL A 58 20.53 -46.05 -11.78
CA VAL A 58 19.60 -45.52 -12.79
C VAL A 58 18.15 -45.55 -12.28
N VAL A 59 17.70 -46.62 -11.64
CA VAL A 59 16.34 -46.72 -11.07
C VAL A 59 16.15 -45.73 -9.92
N ILE A 60 17.15 -45.57 -9.05
CA ILE A 60 17.14 -44.57 -7.98
C ILE A 60 17.15 -43.17 -8.57
N SER A 61 17.99 -42.90 -9.59
CA SER A 61 18.05 -41.60 -10.26
C SER A 61 16.77 -41.26 -11.05
N VAL A 62 16.12 -42.27 -11.66
CA VAL A 62 14.81 -42.11 -12.33
C VAL A 62 13.68 -41.93 -11.31
N ARG A 63 13.70 -42.63 -10.16
CA ARG A 63 12.72 -42.43 -9.08
C ARG A 63 12.91 -41.09 -8.38
N MET A 64 14.15 -40.67 -8.13
CA MET A 64 14.46 -39.35 -7.57
C MET A 64 14.09 -38.24 -8.58
N GLY A 65 14.38 -38.43 -9.86
CA GLY A 65 13.98 -37.51 -10.93
C GLY A 65 12.46 -37.47 -11.20
N ALA A 66 11.72 -38.53 -10.88
CA ALA A 66 10.26 -38.54 -10.91
C ALA A 66 9.65 -37.87 -9.66
N ALA A 67 10.20 -38.12 -8.47
CA ALA A 67 9.80 -37.45 -7.22
C ALA A 67 10.13 -35.95 -7.20
N GLU A 68 11.18 -35.52 -7.91
CA GLU A 68 11.48 -34.10 -8.12
C GLU A 68 10.50 -33.40 -9.09
N ARG A 69 9.81 -34.14 -9.97
CA ARG A 69 8.93 -33.59 -11.01
C ARG A 69 7.45 -33.49 -10.61
N ALA A 70 6.98 -34.24 -9.62
CA ALA A 70 5.56 -34.44 -9.32
C ALA A 70 5.04 -33.66 -8.08
N GLY A 71 5.21 -32.33 -8.04
CA GLY A 71 4.60 -31.51 -6.99
C GLY A 71 3.18 -31.09 -7.36
N GLY A 72 2.17 -31.47 -6.57
CA GLY A 72 0.77 -31.07 -6.73
C GLY A 72 -0.17 -32.12 -7.32
N GLU A 73 0.29 -33.35 -7.59
CA GLU A 73 -0.55 -34.39 -8.20
C GLU A 73 -1.73 -34.78 -7.29
N LEU A 74 -1.47 -34.99 -5.98
CA LEU A 74 -2.51 -35.33 -5.01
C LEU A 74 -3.52 -34.20 -4.87
N TRP A 75 -3.04 -32.95 -4.77
CA TRP A 75 -3.88 -31.77 -4.67
C TRP A 75 -4.79 -31.58 -5.90
N MET A 76 -4.26 -31.85 -7.10
CA MET A 76 -5.05 -31.71 -8.33
C MET A 76 -6.17 -32.75 -8.46
N GLU A 77 -6.06 -33.89 -7.77
CA GLU A 77 -7.11 -34.91 -7.68
C GLU A 77 -8.23 -34.54 -6.68
N VAL A 78 -8.00 -33.57 -5.78
CA VAL A 78 -8.98 -33.13 -4.79
C VAL A 78 -10.12 -32.34 -5.44
N SER A 79 -11.34 -32.86 -5.31
CA SER A 79 -12.58 -32.19 -5.73
C SER A 79 -12.82 -30.90 -4.93
N ALA A 80 -13.45 -29.91 -5.56
CA ALA A 80 -13.79 -28.63 -4.94
C ALA A 80 -14.99 -28.71 -3.96
N GLU A 81 -15.76 -29.79 -3.96
CA GLU A 81 -16.94 -29.91 -3.09
C GLU A 81 -16.56 -30.29 -1.65
N VAL A 82 -16.70 -29.36 -0.71
CA VAL A 82 -16.45 -29.58 0.73
C VAL A 82 -17.76 -29.55 1.52
N GLN A 83 -18.10 -30.68 2.16
CA GLN A 83 -19.14 -30.78 3.18
C GLN A 83 -18.51 -30.58 4.57
N GLN A 84 -18.40 -29.32 4.99
CA GLN A 84 -17.88 -28.82 6.29
C GLN A 84 -16.35 -28.93 6.52
N PRO A 85 -15.73 -27.94 7.22
CA PRO A 85 -14.34 -27.99 7.63
C PRO A 85 -14.02 -29.25 8.45
N GLN A 86 -13.00 -30.01 8.06
CA GLN A 86 -12.52 -31.17 8.82
C GLN A 86 -11.09 -30.93 9.28
N CYS A 87 -10.92 -30.73 10.59
CA CYS A 87 -9.62 -30.76 11.25
C CYS A 87 -9.42 -32.12 11.93
N PRO A 88 -8.26 -32.79 11.74
CA PRO A 88 -7.98 -34.04 12.42
C PRO A 88 -7.79 -33.82 13.94
N PRO A 89 -7.89 -34.89 14.76
CA PRO A 89 -7.65 -34.79 16.20
C PRO A 89 -6.33 -34.09 16.54
N GLY A 90 -6.37 -33.20 17.53
CA GLY A 90 -5.27 -32.33 17.94
C GLY A 90 -5.23 -30.97 17.25
N PHE A 91 -5.99 -30.74 16.19
CA PHE A 91 -6.18 -29.41 15.60
C PHE A 91 -7.50 -28.81 16.08
N SER A 92 -7.52 -28.35 17.33
CA SER A 92 -8.71 -27.71 17.93
C SER A 92 -9.08 -26.38 17.25
N LYS A 93 -8.12 -25.73 16.60
CA LYS A 93 -8.31 -24.57 15.73
C LYS A 93 -7.54 -24.75 14.41
N PRO A 94 -8.05 -24.21 13.29
CA PRO A 94 -7.31 -24.07 12.04
C PRO A 94 -5.97 -23.35 12.23
N PRO A 95 -4.83 -23.96 11.89
CA PRO A 95 -3.57 -23.23 11.81
C PRO A 95 -3.57 -22.28 10.61
N LEU A 96 -2.76 -21.23 10.67
CA LEU A 96 -2.62 -20.23 9.62
C LEU A 96 -1.22 -20.26 9.02
N ILE A 97 -1.12 -20.45 7.70
CA ILE A 97 0.13 -20.39 6.93
C ILE A 97 0.11 -19.13 6.05
N LEU A 98 1.07 -18.25 6.26
CA LEU A 98 1.33 -17.10 5.40
C LEU A 98 2.50 -17.41 4.46
N VAL A 99 2.22 -17.48 3.15
CA VAL A 99 3.20 -17.74 2.11
C VAL A 99 3.44 -16.48 1.29
N SER A 100 4.70 -16.05 1.18
CA SER A 100 5.11 -14.94 0.32
C SER A 100 5.91 -15.43 -0.89
N LEU A 101 5.49 -14.99 -2.08
CA LEU A 101 6.20 -15.12 -3.36
C LEU A 101 6.76 -13.75 -3.74
N ASP A 102 8.01 -13.47 -3.38
CA ASP A 102 8.63 -12.14 -3.53
C ASP A 102 8.55 -11.65 -4.98
N GLY A 103 8.09 -10.41 -5.20
CA GLY A 103 8.02 -9.78 -6.51
C GLY A 103 7.02 -10.41 -7.49
N PHE A 104 6.09 -11.26 -7.02
CA PHE A 104 5.03 -11.81 -7.87
C PHE A 104 4.01 -10.71 -8.22
N ARG A 105 4.19 -10.07 -9.37
CA ARG A 105 3.25 -9.05 -9.88
C ARG A 105 1.88 -9.65 -10.17
N ALA A 106 0.81 -8.91 -9.86
CA ALA A 106 -0.58 -9.37 -10.05
C ALA A 106 -0.87 -9.83 -11.49
N GLU A 107 -0.34 -9.12 -12.49
CA GLU A 107 -0.53 -9.45 -13.91
C GLU A 107 0.00 -10.84 -14.31
N TYR A 108 0.95 -11.44 -13.58
CA TYR A 108 1.40 -12.80 -13.89
C TYR A 108 0.27 -13.84 -13.77
N LEU A 109 -0.70 -13.64 -12.86
CA LEU A 109 -1.88 -14.51 -12.75
C LEU A 109 -2.84 -14.40 -13.95
N LYS A 110 -2.73 -13.31 -14.72
CA LYS A 110 -3.48 -13.09 -15.96
C LYS A 110 -2.69 -13.62 -17.16
N ASP A 111 -1.44 -13.18 -17.31
CA ASP A 111 -0.63 -13.41 -18.51
C ASP A 111 -0.02 -14.82 -18.57
N HIS A 112 0.21 -15.45 -17.42
CA HIS A 112 0.90 -16.74 -17.32
C HIS A 112 0.05 -17.80 -16.60
N LYS A 113 -1.27 -17.67 -16.68
CA LYS A 113 -2.22 -18.59 -16.05
C LYS A 113 -1.90 -20.08 -16.33
N SER A 114 -1.57 -20.43 -17.56
CA SER A 114 -1.25 -21.81 -17.95
C SER A 114 0.02 -22.38 -17.31
N HIS A 115 0.93 -21.52 -16.82
CA HIS A 115 2.19 -21.92 -16.19
C HIS A 115 2.08 -22.09 -14.68
N VAL A 116 0.94 -21.74 -14.08
CA VAL A 116 0.71 -21.80 -12.63
C VAL A 116 -0.61 -22.52 -12.28
N PRO A 117 -0.78 -23.79 -12.68
CA PRO A 117 -2.03 -24.53 -12.47
C PRO A 117 -2.39 -24.70 -10.98
N ILE A 118 -1.43 -24.91 -10.08
CA ILE A 118 -1.70 -25.10 -8.65
C ILE A 118 -2.20 -23.79 -8.02
N ILE A 119 -1.50 -22.70 -8.27
CA ILE A 119 -1.88 -21.36 -7.81
C ILE A 119 -3.26 -21.00 -8.37
N ASN A 120 -3.55 -21.34 -9.62
CA ASN A 120 -4.87 -21.09 -10.20
C ASN A 120 -5.98 -21.94 -9.59
N LYS A 121 -5.72 -23.19 -9.23
CA LYS A 121 -6.70 -23.99 -8.48
C LYS A 121 -7.00 -23.33 -7.13
N LEU A 122 -5.98 -22.95 -6.36
CA LEU A 122 -6.15 -22.24 -5.09
C LEU A 122 -6.91 -20.91 -5.25
N ARG A 123 -6.60 -20.16 -6.31
CA ARG A 123 -7.29 -18.91 -6.66
C ARG A 123 -8.76 -19.12 -7.00
N ASN A 124 -9.08 -20.17 -7.77
CA ASN A 124 -10.46 -20.45 -8.18
C ASN A 124 -11.28 -21.00 -7.02
N ASP A 125 -10.71 -21.92 -6.23
CA ASP A 125 -11.43 -22.62 -5.17
C ASP A 125 -11.55 -21.74 -3.90
N GLY A 126 -10.63 -20.79 -3.70
CA GLY A 126 -10.56 -19.90 -2.53
C GLY A 126 -11.20 -18.52 -2.73
N THR A 127 -10.67 -17.55 -1.99
CA THR A 127 -10.96 -16.12 -2.09
C THR A 127 -9.76 -15.38 -2.69
N THR A 128 -9.97 -14.52 -3.68
CA THR A 128 -8.89 -13.76 -4.33
C THR A 128 -9.32 -12.33 -4.64
N ALA A 129 -8.36 -11.43 -4.85
CA ALA A 129 -8.59 -10.11 -5.39
C ALA A 129 -7.91 -9.97 -6.77
N PRO A 130 -8.39 -9.09 -7.66
CA PRO A 130 -7.67 -8.76 -8.90
C PRO A 130 -6.22 -8.34 -8.65
N TYR A 131 -6.00 -7.66 -7.52
CA TYR A 131 -4.70 -7.36 -6.96
C TYR A 131 -4.83 -6.94 -5.49
N MET A 132 -3.72 -7.02 -4.76
CA MET A 132 -3.52 -6.38 -3.47
C MET A 132 -2.55 -5.21 -3.66
N ARG A 133 -2.89 -4.05 -3.09
CA ARG A 133 -2.02 -2.87 -3.18
C ARG A 133 -0.93 -2.94 -2.10
N PRO A 134 0.36 -2.87 -2.48
CA PRO A 134 1.44 -2.71 -1.51
C PRO A 134 1.46 -1.29 -0.90
N ILE A 135 2.33 -1.06 0.09
CA ILE A 135 2.65 0.28 0.59
C ILE A 135 3.91 0.83 -0.08
N TYR A 136 3.96 2.17 -0.17
CA TYR A 136 5.09 2.91 -0.68
C TYR A 136 6.23 3.02 0.37
N PRO A 137 7.51 2.84 -0.02
CA PRO A 137 7.96 2.37 -1.33
C PRO A 137 7.70 0.87 -1.47
N THR A 138 7.41 0.43 -2.70
CA THR A 138 7.09 -0.97 -3.02
C THR A 138 8.33 -1.88 -3.00
N LYS A 139 8.91 -2.04 -1.82
CA LYS A 139 10.15 -2.77 -1.51
C LYS A 139 9.90 -3.90 -0.52
N THR A 140 10.77 -4.90 -0.56
CA THR A 140 10.67 -6.14 0.22
C THR A 140 10.52 -5.95 1.72
N PHE A 141 11.49 -5.34 2.40
CA PHE A 141 11.45 -5.23 3.86
C PHE A 141 10.31 -4.35 4.37
N PRO A 142 10.04 -3.15 3.79
CA PRO A 142 8.88 -2.36 4.16
C PRO A 142 7.58 -3.16 4.05
N ASN A 143 7.30 -3.76 2.89
CA ASN A 143 6.01 -4.42 2.65
C ASN A 143 5.83 -5.71 3.44
N HIS A 144 6.84 -6.57 3.53
CA HIS A 144 6.73 -7.77 4.36
C HIS A 144 6.52 -7.44 5.84
N TYR A 145 7.16 -6.39 6.34
CA TYR A 145 7.00 -5.98 7.73
C TYR A 145 5.66 -5.27 7.97
N THR A 146 5.17 -4.48 7.00
CA THR A 146 3.80 -3.96 6.97
C THR A 146 2.77 -5.08 7.06
N ILE A 147 2.89 -6.14 6.25
CA ILE A 147 1.91 -7.25 6.22
C ILE A 147 1.72 -7.87 7.60
N VAL A 148 2.80 -8.04 8.35
CA VAL A 148 2.77 -8.72 9.66
C VAL A 148 2.57 -7.78 10.84
N THR A 149 2.53 -6.46 10.64
CA THR A 149 2.27 -5.47 11.71
C THR A 149 1.01 -4.64 11.48
N GLY A 150 0.52 -4.58 10.25
CA GLY A 150 -0.55 -3.68 9.82
C GLY A 150 -0.16 -2.21 9.84
N LEU A 151 1.13 -1.89 9.93
CA LEU A 151 1.65 -0.53 10.06
C LEU A 151 2.22 -0.01 8.76
N TYR A 152 2.14 1.32 8.55
CA TYR A 152 2.92 2.00 7.51
C TYR A 152 4.43 2.01 7.85
N PRO A 153 5.31 2.09 6.83
CA PRO A 153 6.75 2.16 7.02
C PRO A 153 7.23 3.29 7.94
N GLU A 154 6.56 4.44 7.90
CA GLU A 154 6.88 5.55 8.80
C GLU A 154 6.63 5.19 10.28
N SER A 155 5.63 4.35 10.57
CA SER A 155 5.27 3.92 11.92
C SER A 155 6.15 2.77 12.43
N HIS A 156 6.36 1.73 11.61
CA HIS A 156 7.14 0.57 12.03
C HIS A 156 8.65 0.73 11.84
N GLY A 157 9.09 1.82 11.19
CA GLY A 157 10.47 2.26 11.10
C GLY A 157 11.34 1.55 10.06
N ILE A 158 10.80 0.60 9.30
CA ILE A 158 11.51 -0.10 8.21
C ILE A 158 11.11 0.56 6.89
N VAL A 159 11.74 1.68 6.56
CA VAL A 159 11.31 2.58 5.47
C VAL A 159 11.87 2.21 4.09
N ASP A 160 12.95 1.43 4.05
CA ASP A 160 13.51 0.82 2.83
C ASP A 160 14.45 -0.34 3.22
N ASN A 161 14.93 -1.10 2.24
CA ASN A 161 15.97 -2.12 2.36
C ASN A 161 17.36 -1.53 2.72
N LYS A 162 17.51 -0.20 2.60
CA LYS A 162 18.68 0.59 3.01
C LYS A 162 18.24 1.91 3.60
N MET A 163 18.62 2.17 4.86
CA MET A 163 18.23 3.40 5.57
C MET A 163 19.34 3.87 6.51
N TYR A 164 19.26 5.12 6.94
CA TYR A 164 20.13 5.72 7.93
C TYR A 164 19.29 6.27 9.07
N ASP A 165 19.75 6.08 10.30
CA ASP A 165 19.12 6.63 11.49
C ASP A 165 20.06 7.65 12.13
N VAL A 166 19.73 8.93 11.98
CA VAL A 166 20.53 10.05 12.51
C VAL A 166 20.67 10.01 14.02
N THR A 167 19.67 9.52 14.75
CA THR A 167 19.69 9.50 16.22
C THR A 167 20.69 8.49 16.78
N ARG A 168 20.99 7.44 16.00
CA ARG A 168 21.95 6.38 16.37
C ARG A 168 23.23 6.44 15.53
N ASN A 169 23.29 7.34 14.56
CA ASN A 169 24.34 7.42 13.55
C ASN A 169 24.68 6.04 12.95
N SER A 170 23.66 5.28 12.55
CA SER A 170 23.82 3.89 12.05
C SER A 170 23.18 3.71 10.69
N PHE A 171 23.76 2.84 9.88
CA PHE A 171 23.23 2.45 8.58
C PHE A 171 22.64 1.05 8.65
N PHE A 172 21.40 0.91 8.21
CA PHE A 172 20.76 -0.37 8.01
C PHE A 172 20.95 -0.83 6.57
N SER A 173 21.31 -2.10 6.40
CA SER A 173 21.26 -2.79 5.12
C SER A 173 21.06 -4.29 5.32
N LEU A 174 20.34 -4.92 4.39
CA LEU A 174 20.10 -6.37 4.38
C LEU A 174 21.38 -7.22 4.37
N LYS A 175 22.53 -6.62 4.02
CA LYS A 175 23.84 -7.28 3.94
C LYS A 175 24.73 -7.07 5.18
N THR A 176 24.22 -6.39 6.20
CA THR A 176 24.99 -6.00 7.39
C THR A 176 24.35 -6.53 8.66
N ASN A 177 25.14 -6.71 9.72
CA ASN A 177 24.64 -7.17 11.01
C ASN A 177 23.64 -6.21 11.66
N GLU A 178 23.59 -4.93 11.23
CA GLU A 178 22.55 -3.98 11.68
C GLU A 178 21.13 -4.45 11.37
N LYS A 179 20.94 -5.36 10.39
CA LYS A 179 19.65 -6.03 10.17
C LYS A 179 19.14 -6.74 11.44
N PHE A 180 20.02 -7.26 12.29
CA PHE A 180 19.64 -8.00 13.49
C PHE A 180 19.44 -7.11 14.73
N ASN A 181 19.64 -5.80 14.59
CA ASN A 181 19.44 -4.85 15.69
C ASN A 181 17.94 -4.52 15.82
N SER A 182 17.33 -4.93 16.94
CA SER A 182 15.88 -4.77 17.17
C SER A 182 15.42 -3.32 17.20
N ASN A 183 16.32 -2.35 17.42
CA ASN A 183 15.98 -0.91 17.42
C ASN A 183 15.49 -0.38 16.07
N TRP A 184 15.68 -1.14 14.98
CA TRP A 184 15.12 -0.80 13.68
C TRP A 184 13.63 -1.14 13.56
N TYR A 185 13.12 -2.09 14.34
CA TYR A 185 11.86 -2.80 14.11
C TYR A 185 10.81 -2.43 15.16
N GLN A 186 9.89 -1.53 14.79
CA GLN A 186 8.87 -1.02 15.73
C GLN A 186 7.51 -1.67 15.47
N GLY A 187 6.58 -1.50 16.41
CA GLY A 187 5.28 -2.16 16.35
C GLY A 187 5.34 -3.62 16.82
N GLU A 188 4.28 -4.38 16.52
CA GLU A 188 4.14 -5.76 16.98
C GLU A 188 3.80 -6.70 15.82
N PRO A 189 4.76 -7.51 15.37
CA PRO A 189 4.48 -8.55 14.37
C PRO A 189 3.49 -9.59 14.89
N VAL A 190 2.68 -10.15 13.98
CA VAL A 190 1.61 -11.11 14.30
C VAL A 190 2.09 -12.34 15.07
N TRP A 191 3.34 -12.79 14.86
CA TRP A 191 3.92 -13.88 15.64
C TRP A 191 4.08 -13.51 17.12
N ILE A 192 4.45 -12.27 17.44
CA ILE A 192 4.49 -11.78 18.83
C ILE A 192 3.08 -11.68 19.38
N THR A 193 2.13 -11.13 18.61
CA THR A 193 0.72 -11.00 19.01
C THR A 193 0.09 -12.35 19.34
N ALA A 194 0.38 -13.37 18.54
CA ALA A 194 -0.04 -14.75 18.75
C ALA A 194 0.59 -15.34 20.02
N MET A 195 1.92 -15.19 20.19
CA MET A 195 2.65 -15.71 21.36
C MET A 195 2.20 -15.07 22.68
N ARG A 196 1.94 -13.76 22.70
CA ARG A 196 1.36 -13.07 23.87
C ARG A 196 -0.02 -13.60 24.25
N GLN A 197 -0.73 -14.18 23.29
CA GLN A 197 -2.07 -14.76 23.46
C GLN A 197 -2.05 -16.29 23.50
N LYS A 198 -0.90 -16.86 23.91
CA LYS A 198 -0.68 -18.29 24.19
C LYS A 198 -0.77 -19.21 22.96
N LEU A 199 -0.60 -18.67 21.76
CA LEU A 199 -0.39 -19.44 20.55
C LEU A 199 1.10 -19.61 20.29
N ARG A 200 1.46 -20.55 19.42
CA ARG A 200 2.85 -20.76 18.98
C ARG A 200 3.05 -20.29 17.55
N ALA A 201 4.23 -19.78 17.24
CA ALA A 201 4.58 -19.27 15.91
C ALA A 201 5.88 -19.90 15.38
N ALA A 202 5.89 -20.26 14.09
CA ALA A 202 7.06 -20.75 13.38
C ALA A 202 7.29 -20.00 12.08
N THR A 203 8.51 -19.52 11.84
CA THR A 203 8.82 -18.72 10.65
C THR A 203 9.95 -19.33 9.85
N PHE A 204 9.65 -19.85 8.67
CA PHE A 204 10.68 -20.21 7.69
C PHE A 204 10.95 -19.02 6.78
N PHE A 205 11.79 -18.12 7.31
CA PHE A 205 12.12 -16.81 6.77
C PHE A 205 10.92 -15.85 6.75
N TRP A 206 11.14 -14.66 7.32
CA TRP A 206 10.33 -13.47 7.10
C TRP A 206 11.15 -12.25 7.56
N PRO A 207 11.10 -11.09 6.89
CA PRO A 207 11.73 -9.88 7.39
C PRO A 207 11.33 -9.55 8.84
N GLY A 208 12.32 -9.56 9.75
CA GLY A 208 12.12 -9.33 11.18
C GLY A 208 11.92 -10.59 12.03
N SER A 209 11.71 -11.77 11.45
CA SER A 209 11.51 -13.01 12.24
C SER A 209 12.80 -13.57 12.82
N ASP A 210 13.95 -13.21 12.24
CA ASP A 210 15.29 -13.51 12.74
C ASP A 210 15.87 -12.36 13.60
N VAL A 211 14.99 -11.53 14.17
CA VAL A 211 15.34 -10.40 15.04
C VAL A 211 14.58 -10.50 16.37
N ALA A 212 15.27 -10.20 17.49
CA ALA A 212 14.69 -10.21 18.84
C ALA A 212 13.82 -8.96 19.10
N ILE A 213 12.71 -8.82 18.39
CA ILE A 213 11.79 -7.68 18.50
C ILE A 213 11.12 -7.70 19.87
N ASN A 214 11.19 -6.59 20.63
CA ASN A 214 10.83 -6.55 22.05
C ASN A 214 11.47 -7.69 22.88
N GLY A 215 12.71 -8.06 22.53
CA GLY A 215 13.45 -9.14 23.19
C GLY A 215 12.94 -10.54 22.89
N THR A 216 12.05 -10.72 21.91
CA THR A 216 11.35 -11.98 21.64
C THR A 216 11.56 -12.44 20.19
N PHE A 217 11.88 -13.72 20.01
CA PHE A 217 11.85 -14.41 18.72
C PHE A 217 10.58 -15.26 18.59
N PRO A 218 10.15 -15.63 17.37
CA PRO A 218 9.18 -16.71 17.18
C PRO A 218 9.63 -18.01 17.89
N ASN A 219 8.68 -18.88 18.28
CA ASN A 219 9.03 -20.15 18.95
C ASN A 219 9.98 -21.01 18.11
N TYR A 220 9.78 -21.02 16.79
CA TYR A 220 10.70 -21.60 15.83
C TYR A 220 11.00 -20.57 14.75
N TYR A 221 12.27 -20.33 14.44
CA TYR A 221 12.64 -19.44 13.35
C TYR A 221 13.91 -19.94 12.67
N GLN A 222 14.07 -19.58 11.41
CA GLN A 222 15.28 -19.86 10.63
C GLN A 222 16.00 -18.55 10.33
N PRO A 223 17.29 -18.40 10.69
CA PRO A 223 18.10 -17.27 10.22
C PRO A 223 18.13 -17.24 8.70
N TYR A 224 17.95 -16.06 8.10
CA TYR A 224 17.86 -15.97 6.64
C TYR A 224 19.13 -16.49 5.94
N ASP A 225 18.95 -17.52 5.11
CA ASP A 225 19.96 -18.04 4.21
C ASP A 225 19.32 -18.35 2.85
N LYS A 226 19.63 -17.50 1.86
CA LYS A 226 19.11 -17.62 0.50
C LYS A 226 19.46 -18.97 -0.16
N SER A 227 20.54 -19.62 0.26
CA SER A 227 21.02 -20.87 -0.35
C SER A 227 20.15 -22.09 -0.02
N VAL A 228 19.32 -22.01 1.03
CA VAL A 228 18.41 -23.10 1.42
C VAL A 228 17.34 -23.28 0.33
N SER A 229 17.26 -24.50 -0.21
CA SER A 229 16.32 -24.86 -1.28
C SER A 229 14.88 -24.72 -0.83
N PHE A 230 13.98 -24.39 -1.76
CA PHE A 230 12.55 -24.25 -1.48
C PHE A 230 11.94 -25.55 -0.94
N GLU A 231 12.39 -26.70 -1.45
CA GLU A 231 12.04 -28.02 -0.95
C GLU A 231 12.33 -28.19 0.53
N THR A 232 13.52 -27.80 0.99
CA THR A 232 13.88 -27.87 2.41
C THR A 232 13.02 -26.94 3.26
N ARG A 233 12.70 -25.74 2.75
CA ARG A 233 11.79 -24.81 3.46
C ARG A 233 10.41 -25.46 3.66
N VAL A 234 9.87 -26.08 2.62
CA VAL A 234 8.58 -26.77 2.66
C VAL A 234 8.62 -28.02 3.54
N SER A 235 9.68 -28.83 3.47
CA SER A 235 9.77 -30.04 4.31
C SER A 235 9.78 -29.68 5.78
N THR A 236 10.54 -28.66 6.19
CA THR A 236 10.55 -28.20 7.59
C THR A 236 9.21 -27.60 8.04
N LEU A 237 8.52 -26.85 7.17
CA LEU A 237 7.16 -26.37 7.46
C LEU A 237 6.21 -27.55 7.76
N LEU A 238 6.26 -28.60 6.93
CA LEU A 238 5.44 -29.80 7.09
C LEU A 238 5.85 -30.66 8.29
N GLU A 239 7.12 -30.63 8.70
CA GLU A 239 7.61 -31.23 9.95
C GLU A 239 7.04 -30.50 11.17
N TRP A 240 7.06 -29.17 11.18
CA TRP A 240 6.46 -28.39 12.26
C TRP A 240 4.96 -28.65 12.42
N LEU A 241 4.22 -28.79 11.31
CA LEU A 241 2.80 -29.18 11.32
C LEU A 241 2.57 -30.60 11.86
N SER A 242 3.60 -31.46 11.88
CA SER A 242 3.55 -32.83 12.41
C SER A 242 4.02 -32.94 13.86
N LEU A 243 4.41 -31.83 14.52
CA LEU A 243 4.76 -31.83 15.93
C LEU A 243 3.56 -32.23 16.82
N PRO A 244 3.82 -32.73 18.04
CA PRO A 244 2.79 -32.91 19.06
C PRO A 244 2.05 -31.60 19.34
N GLU A 245 0.76 -31.67 19.71
CA GLU A 245 -0.12 -30.49 19.90
C GLU A 245 0.51 -29.42 20.81
N GLU A 246 1.16 -29.82 21.90
CA GLU A 246 1.77 -28.91 22.88
C GLU A 246 2.99 -28.13 22.35
N GLU A 247 3.63 -28.60 21.28
CA GLU A 247 4.79 -27.99 20.64
C GLU A 247 4.46 -27.38 19.28
N ARG A 248 3.35 -27.81 18.67
CA ARG A 248 2.97 -27.45 17.31
C ARG A 248 2.58 -25.96 17.20
N PRO A 249 3.13 -25.22 16.23
CA PRO A 249 2.72 -23.85 15.97
C PRO A 249 1.27 -23.70 15.48
N ASP A 250 0.68 -22.55 15.72
CA ASP A 250 -0.63 -22.13 15.18
C ASP A 250 -0.44 -21.18 13.98
N PHE A 251 0.63 -20.38 13.98
CA PHE A 251 0.97 -19.45 12.91
C PHE A 251 2.30 -19.83 12.25
N TYR A 252 2.30 -19.80 10.92
CA TYR A 252 3.45 -20.19 10.10
C TYR A 252 3.76 -19.14 9.05
N THR A 253 5.05 -18.90 8.77
CA THR A 253 5.46 -18.17 7.56
C THR A 253 6.35 -19.02 6.66
N LEU A 254 6.20 -18.82 5.35
CA LEU A 254 7.06 -19.37 4.33
C LEU A 254 7.38 -18.29 3.30
N TYR A 255 8.65 -17.95 3.13
CA TYR A 255 9.10 -16.98 2.13
C TYR A 255 9.90 -17.64 1.00
N LEU A 256 9.56 -17.31 -0.24
CA LEU A 256 10.28 -17.69 -1.45
C LEU A 256 10.73 -16.44 -2.21
N ASP A 257 12.03 -16.36 -2.53
CA ASP A 257 12.68 -15.20 -3.18
C ASP A 257 12.49 -15.12 -4.72
N GLU A 258 11.52 -15.87 -5.24
CA GLU A 258 11.13 -15.90 -6.65
C GLU A 258 9.63 -15.56 -6.76
N PRO A 259 9.19 -14.89 -7.83
CA PRO A 259 9.93 -14.55 -9.04
C PRO A 259 10.78 -13.26 -9.00
N ASP A 260 10.91 -12.57 -7.86
CA ASP A 260 11.69 -11.32 -7.73
C ASP A 260 13.12 -11.46 -8.28
N THR A 261 13.82 -12.51 -7.87
CA THR A 261 15.21 -12.74 -8.30
C THR A 261 15.31 -12.81 -9.82
N ALA A 262 14.48 -13.63 -10.49
CA ALA A 262 14.46 -13.69 -11.95
C ALA A 262 13.98 -12.37 -12.59
N GLY A 263 13.00 -11.70 -11.98
CA GLY A 263 12.49 -10.40 -12.43
C GLY A 263 13.58 -9.34 -12.46
N HIS A 264 14.40 -9.27 -11.42
CA HIS A 264 15.54 -8.37 -11.36
C HIS A 264 16.61 -8.69 -12.40
N TYR A 265 17.02 -9.95 -12.56
CA TYR A 265 18.10 -10.32 -13.48
C TYR A 265 17.71 -10.23 -14.96
N TYR A 266 16.49 -10.61 -15.30
CA TYR A 266 16.07 -10.84 -16.68
C TYR A 266 14.92 -9.94 -17.15
N GLY A 267 14.25 -9.25 -16.22
CA GLY A 267 13.10 -8.40 -16.49
C GLY A 267 11.77 -9.17 -16.44
N PRO A 268 10.66 -8.46 -16.14
CA PRO A 268 9.38 -9.09 -15.81
C PRO A 268 8.74 -9.89 -16.96
N GLY A 269 9.06 -9.58 -18.22
CA GLY A 269 8.53 -10.27 -19.41
C GLY A 269 9.43 -11.38 -19.96
N SER A 270 10.39 -11.87 -19.19
CA SER A 270 11.39 -12.86 -19.65
C SER A 270 10.91 -14.31 -19.49
N ARG A 271 11.50 -15.23 -20.28
CA ARG A 271 11.25 -16.68 -20.12
C ARG A 271 11.73 -17.20 -18.77
N GLN A 272 12.76 -16.59 -18.21
CA GLN A 272 13.32 -16.93 -16.90
C GLN A 272 12.30 -16.66 -15.79
N VAL A 273 11.54 -15.56 -15.88
CA VAL A 273 10.42 -15.32 -14.97
C VAL A 273 9.36 -16.42 -15.11
N ILE A 274 9.02 -16.83 -16.33
CA ILE A 274 8.07 -17.96 -16.54
C ILE A 274 8.59 -19.24 -15.86
N TYR A 275 9.87 -19.58 -16.00
CA TYR A 275 10.45 -20.74 -15.32
C TYR A 275 10.44 -20.60 -13.79
N SER A 276 10.65 -19.40 -13.25
CA SER A 276 10.50 -19.12 -11.82
C SER A 276 9.04 -19.26 -11.36
N LEU A 277 8.06 -18.83 -12.17
CA LEU A 277 6.64 -19.01 -11.90
C LEU A 277 6.26 -20.50 -11.83
N GLU A 278 6.68 -21.29 -12.81
CA GLU A 278 6.50 -22.76 -12.81
C GLU A 278 7.17 -23.42 -11.60
N LYS A 279 8.32 -22.90 -11.18
CA LYS A 279 9.04 -23.39 -10.00
C LYS A 279 8.25 -23.12 -8.72
N VAL A 280 7.80 -21.89 -8.47
CA VAL A 280 7.04 -21.57 -7.25
C VAL A 280 5.67 -22.24 -7.22
N ASP A 281 5.03 -22.41 -8.38
CA ASP A 281 3.79 -23.20 -8.50
C ASP A 281 3.99 -24.65 -8.07
N ARG A 282 5.05 -25.31 -8.55
CA ARG A 282 5.42 -26.67 -8.12
C ARG A 282 5.72 -26.75 -6.62
N ILE A 283 6.36 -25.75 -6.05
CA ILE A 283 6.64 -25.69 -4.61
C ILE A 283 5.35 -25.56 -3.80
N LEU A 284 4.40 -24.72 -4.23
CA LEU A 284 3.06 -24.66 -3.64
C LEU A 284 2.30 -25.99 -3.82
N GLY A 285 2.50 -26.69 -4.93
CA GLY A 285 2.02 -28.06 -5.11
C GLY A 285 2.53 -29.00 -4.03
N LYS A 286 3.83 -28.93 -3.70
CA LYS A 286 4.42 -29.72 -2.59
C LYS A 286 3.85 -29.35 -1.22
N VAL A 287 3.56 -28.06 -0.98
CA VAL A 287 2.86 -27.63 0.24
C VAL A 287 1.49 -28.29 0.31
N MET A 288 0.67 -28.13 -0.73
CA MET A 288 -0.70 -28.65 -0.76
C MET A 288 -0.76 -30.19 -0.70
N ASP A 289 0.09 -30.90 -1.44
CA ASP A 289 0.20 -32.36 -1.35
C ASP A 289 0.60 -32.80 0.07
N GLY A 290 1.53 -32.08 0.70
CA GLY A 290 1.95 -32.32 2.07
C GLY A 290 0.81 -32.14 3.08
N LEU A 291 -0.08 -31.17 2.85
CA LEU A 291 -1.30 -30.97 3.63
C LEU A 291 -2.34 -32.06 3.34
N VAL A 292 -2.53 -32.47 2.10
CA VAL A 292 -3.45 -33.57 1.72
C VAL A 292 -3.03 -34.86 2.40
N ALA A 293 -1.74 -35.23 2.32
CA ALA A 293 -1.20 -36.43 2.94
C ALA A 293 -1.34 -36.47 4.47
N ARG A 294 -1.55 -35.31 5.11
CA ARG A 294 -1.77 -35.17 6.56
C ARG A 294 -3.24 -34.96 6.93
N ASN A 295 -4.17 -34.99 5.96
CA ASN A 295 -5.57 -34.62 6.13
C ASN A 295 -5.77 -33.19 6.68
N LEU A 296 -4.88 -32.25 6.31
CA LEU A 296 -4.89 -30.86 6.76
C LEU A 296 -5.35 -29.86 5.69
N HIS A 297 -5.48 -30.29 4.43
CA HIS A 297 -5.85 -29.41 3.31
C HIS A 297 -7.23 -28.72 3.49
N GLN A 298 -8.15 -29.30 4.26
CA GLN A 298 -9.45 -28.69 4.63
C GLN A 298 -9.47 -28.07 6.03
N CYS A 299 -8.35 -28.13 6.76
CA CYS A 299 -8.21 -27.61 8.12
C CYS A 299 -7.39 -26.32 8.17
N VAL A 300 -6.30 -26.25 7.41
CA VAL A 300 -5.38 -25.10 7.38
C VAL A 300 -6.02 -23.91 6.67
N ASN A 301 -5.89 -22.72 7.25
CA ASN A 301 -6.03 -21.47 6.52
C ASN A 301 -4.68 -21.13 5.89
N ILE A 302 -4.64 -20.91 4.58
CA ILE A 302 -3.44 -20.47 3.86
C ILE A 302 -3.71 -19.13 3.18
N ILE A 303 -2.78 -18.19 3.36
CA ILE A 303 -2.75 -16.90 2.68
C ILE A 303 -1.50 -16.88 1.80
N ILE A 304 -1.68 -16.73 0.49
CA ILE A 304 -0.60 -16.62 -0.48
C ILE A 304 -0.59 -15.18 -1.01
N ILE A 305 0.52 -14.50 -0.82
CA ILE A 305 0.70 -13.10 -1.18
C ILE A 305 2.02 -12.87 -1.91
N SER A 306 2.16 -11.67 -2.43
CA SER A 306 3.46 -11.04 -2.68
C SER A 306 3.53 -9.70 -1.96
N ASP A 307 4.73 -9.21 -1.79
CA ASP A 307 5.05 -7.93 -1.18
C ASP A 307 4.95 -6.77 -2.17
N HIS A 308 5.27 -6.99 -3.44
CA HIS A 308 5.16 -6.03 -4.53
C HIS A 308 5.14 -6.72 -5.91
N GLY A 309 4.94 -5.93 -6.96
CA GLY A 309 5.15 -6.33 -8.35
C GLY A 309 6.58 -6.08 -8.87
N MET A 310 6.72 -5.93 -10.18
CA MET A 310 8.01 -5.77 -10.88
C MET A 310 7.85 -4.97 -12.18
N GLU A 311 8.74 -4.01 -12.40
CA GLU A 311 8.81 -3.14 -13.59
C GLU A 311 10.07 -3.44 -14.40
N LYS A 312 10.05 -3.20 -15.71
CA LYS A 312 11.21 -3.36 -16.59
C LYS A 312 12.18 -2.19 -16.45
N ALA A 313 13.46 -2.49 -16.22
CA ALA A 313 14.53 -1.49 -16.19
C ALA A 313 15.13 -1.24 -17.59
N THR A 314 15.42 0.02 -17.91
CA THR A 314 16.25 0.42 -19.07
C THR A 314 17.15 1.61 -18.71
N CYS A 315 18.33 1.70 -19.34
CA CYS A 315 19.21 2.89 -19.19
C CYS A 315 18.54 4.17 -19.68
N GLU A 316 17.69 4.08 -20.70
CA GLU A 316 16.96 5.20 -21.29
C GLU A 316 15.93 5.80 -20.32
N LYS A 317 15.46 5.00 -19.36
CA LYS A 317 14.52 5.42 -18.31
C LYS A 317 15.20 5.58 -16.94
N ALA A 318 16.44 6.07 -16.94
CA ALA A 318 17.14 6.51 -15.74
C ALA A 318 17.48 8.00 -15.88
N VAL A 319 17.19 8.78 -14.84
CA VAL A 319 17.61 10.19 -14.75
C VAL A 319 18.70 10.36 -13.71
N TYR A 320 19.61 11.31 -13.96
CA TYR A 320 20.75 11.56 -13.09
C TYR A 320 20.69 12.98 -12.54
N VAL A 321 20.77 13.12 -11.23
CA VAL A 321 20.75 14.45 -10.56
C VAL A 321 21.90 15.34 -11.06
N SER A 322 23.05 14.74 -11.40
CA SER A 322 24.20 15.44 -12.01
C SER A 322 23.90 16.17 -13.31
N ASP A 323 22.84 15.77 -14.03
CA ASP A 323 22.48 16.41 -15.31
C ASP A 323 21.71 17.72 -15.09
N TYR A 324 21.18 17.94 -13.87
CA TYR A 324 20.37 19.10 -13.50
C TYR A 324 21.15 20.14 -12.67
N LEU A 325 22.21 19.70 -11.97
CA LEU A 325 22.99 20.50 -11.02
C LEU A 325 24.50 20.36 -11.28
N GLN A 326 25.22 21.49 -11.24
CA GLN A 326 26.68 21.51 -11.42
C GLN A 326 27.44 21.04 -10.17
N HIS A 327 26.90 21.28 -8.97
CA HIS A 327 27.54 20.96 -7.69
C HIS A 327 26.72 19.89 -6.96
N THR A 328 27.23 18.65 -6.96
CA THR A 328 26.59 17.49 -6.32
C THR A 328 27.51 16.82 -5.29
N SER A 329 28.59 17.51 -4.89
CA SER A 329 29.60 16.97 -3.96
C SER A 329 29.09 16.78 -2.55
N ASP A 330 28.02 17.48 -2.15
CA ASP A 330 27.65 17.65 -0.73
C ASP A 330 26.56 16.68 -0.27
N PHE A 331 25.96 15.94 -1.20
CA PHE A 331 24.92 14.96 -0.93
C PHE A 331 25.11 13.65 -1.72
N ASN A 332 24.42 12.60 -1.28
CA ASN A 332 24.27 11.32 -1.95
C ASN A 332 22.80 11.14 -2.35
N VAL A 333 22.56 10.35 -3.41
CA VAL A 333 21.21 9.92 -3.80
C VAL A 333 21.07 8.43 -3.54
N ILE A 334 20.10 8.06 -2.70
CA ILE A 334 19.64 6.69 -2.60
C ILE A 334 18.87 6.40 -3.90
N GLN A 335 19.49 5.64 -4.81
CA GLN A 335 18.97 5.43 -6.16
C GLN A 335 17.74 4.51 -6.23
N GLY A 336 16.97 4.66 -7.31
CA GLY A 336 15.82 3.83 -7.66
C GLY A 336 14.58 4.67 -7.99
N PRO A 337 13.39 4.04 -8.03
CA PRO A 337 12.13 4.75 -8.32
C PRO A 337 11.52 5.50 -7.12
N ALA A 338 12.01 5.24 -5.91
CA ALA A 338 11.70 5.98 -4.69
C ALA A 338 12.97 6.65 -4.17
N ALA A 339 13.63 7.40 -5.04
CA ALA A 339 14.93 7.94 -4.73
C ALA A 339 14.86 9.04 -3.66
N ARG A 340 15.91 9.15 -2.86
CA ARG A 340 15.98 10.05 -1.70
C ARG A 340 17.35 10.71 -1.63
N ILE A 341 17.42 11.91 -1.07
CA ILE A 341 18.63 12.71 -1.02
C ILE A 341 19.09 12.88 0.42
N ARG A 342 20.36 12.57 0.68
CA ARG A 342 20.97 12.69 2.01
C ARG A 342 22.28 13.47 1.95
N PRO A 343 22.58 14.40 2.87
CA PRO A 343 23.89 15.04 2.95
C PRO A 343 25.00 14.01 3.18
N LYS A 344 26.23 14.34 2.74
CA LYS A 344 27.40 13.48 2.96
C LYS A 344 27.95 13.57 4.38
N ARG A 345 27.93 14.75 4.99
CA ARG A 345 28.42 14.97 6.36
C ARG A 345 27.32 14.61 7.35
N LEU A 346 27.48 13.45 7.99
CA LEU A 346 26.50 12.86 8.90
C LEU A 346 27.16 12.58 10.25
N PRO A 347 26.44 12.77 11.38
CA PRO A 347 25.04 13.22 11.47
C PRO A 347 24.83 14.74 11.37
N GLU A 348 25.90 15.53 11.30
CA GLU A 348 25.88 16.98 11.58
C GLU A 348 24.95 17.76 10.65
N ASP A 349 24.95 17.46 9.35
CA ASP A 349 24.16 18.21 8.37
C ASP A 349 22.77 17.63 8.13
N TYR A 350 22.41 16.52 8.78
CA TYR A 350 21.19 15.78 8.44
C TYR A 350 19.93 16.66 8.48
N PHE A 351 19.82 17.52 9.50
CA PHE A 351 18.69 18.45 9.68
C PHE A 351 18.97 19.86 9.16
N SER A 352 20.23 20.31 9.11
CA SER A 352 20.60 21.68 8.70
C SER A 352 20.87 21.84 7.20
N PHE A 353 20.89 20.74 6.43
CA PHE A 353 21.04 20.76 4.99
C PHE A 353 19.87 21.52 4.32
N ASP A 354 20.16 22.34 3.30
CA ASP A 354 19.19 23.14 2.57
C ASP A 354 18.39 22.27 1.56
N TYR A 355 17.43 21.50 2.07
CA TYR A 355 16.57 20.66 1.25
C TYR A 355 15.61 21.50 0.39
N GLU A 356 15.08 22.60 0.92
CA GLU A 356 14.19 23.52 0.23
C GLU A 356 14.84 24.12 -1.01
N GLY A 357 16.06 24.66 -0.86
CA GLY A 357 16.85 25.19 -1.95
C GLY A 357 17.20 24.11 -2.97
N LEU A 358 17.54 22.90 -2.50
CA LEU A 358 17.82 21.78 -3.39
C LEU A 358 16.59 21.36 -4.21
N VAL A 359 15.43 21.16 -3.57
CA VAL A 359 14.17 20.79 -4.25
C VAL A 359 13.81 21.87 -5.26
N LYS A 360 13.86 23.16 -4.87
CA LYS A 360 13.61 24.28 -5.78
C LYS A 360 14.55 24.29 -6.98
N ASN A 361 15.84 24.02 -6.78
CA ASN A 361 16.83 23.98 -7.86
C ASN A 361 16.66 22.77 -8.79
N LEU A 362 16.02 21.70 -8.33
CA LEU A 362 15.71 20.51 -9.12
C LEU A 362 14.33 20.58 -9.79
N SER A 363 13.41 21.43 -9.32
CA SER A 363 12.07 21.56 -9.88
C SER A 363 12.10 22.19 -11.27
N CYS A 364 11.32 21.63 -12.19
CA CYS A 364 10.94 22.28 -13.46
C CYS A 364 12.09 22.74 -14.34
N ARG A 365 13.14 21.92 -14.41
CA ARG A 365 14.33 22.15 -15.23
C ARG A 365 14.13 21.73 -16.68
N THR A 366 13.20 20.82 -16.93
CA THR A 366 12.75 20.43 -18.26
C THR A 366 11.22 20.40 -18.33
N PRO A 367 10.61 20.67 -19.51
CA PRO A 367 9.14 20.70 -19.65
C PRO A 367 8.45 19.38 -19.29
N ASP A 368 9.09 18.25 -19.59
CA ASP A 368 8.59 16.91 -19.27
C ASP A 368 9.52 16.21 -18.27
N GLN A 369 9.73 16.83 -17.11
CA GLN A 369 10.66 16.30 -16.13
C GLN A 369 10.14 14.98 -15.52
N GLN A 370 10.94 13.92 -15.63
CA GLN A 370 10.52 12.56 -15.24
C GLN A 370 10.67 12.28 -13.74
N MET A 371 11.49 13.10 -13.08
CA MET A 371 11.68 13.13 -11.64
C MET A 371 11.05 14.40 -11.09
N ARG A 372 10.10 14.25 -10.16
CA ARG A 372 9.50 15.35 -9.41
C ARG A 372 10.14 15.40 -8.03
N PRO A 373 10.93 16.44 -7.69
CA PRO A 373 11.54 16.57 -6.37
C PRO A 373 10.48 17.05 -5.36
N TYR A 374 10.50 16.46 -4.16
CA TYR A 374 9.61 16.78 -3.06
C TYR A 374 10.41 16.95 -1.77
N LEU A 375 9.90 17.83 -0.91
CA LEU A 375 10.08 17.63 0.53
C LEU A 375 9.09 16.55 0.96
N LYS A 376 9.50 15.62 1.81
CA LYS A 376 8.67 14.46 2.20
C LYS A 376 7.30 14.85 2.75
N GLU A 377 7.20 15.97 3.45
CA GLU A 377 5.95 16.53 3.99
C GLU A 377 4.92 16.91 2.90
N ASN A 378 5.36 17.10 1.66
CA ASN A 378 4.55 17.47 0.50
C ASN A 378 4.21 16.29 -0.43
N LEU A 379 4.64 15.06 -0.10
CA LEU A 379 4.22 13.87 -0.85
C LEU A 379 2.71 13.63 -0.70
N PRO A 380 2.06 12.96 -1.68
CA PRO A 380 0.65 12.59 -1.55
C PRO A 380 0.37 11.86 -0.24
N LYS A 381 -0.62 12.34 0.54
CA LYS A 381 -0.89 11.84 1.89
C LYS A 381 -1.26 10.35 1.94
N ARG A 382 -1.84 9.81 0.86
CA ARG A 382 -2.10 8.35 0.71
C ARG A 382 -0.83 7.48 0.82
N MET A 383 0.36 8.05 0.66
CA MET A 383 1.62 7.31 0.75
C MET A 383 2.05 7.05 2.19
N HIS A 384 1.59 7.85 3.18
CA HIS A 384 1.98 7.74 4.60
C HIS A 384 3.50 7.53 4.75
N PHE A 385 4.28 8.45 4.13
CA PHE A 385 5.72 8.33 3.96
C PHE A 385 6.46 9.65 4.27
N ALA A 386 6.21 10.21 5.46
CA ALA A 386 6.86 11.43 5.93
C ALA A 386 7.31 11.36 7.40
N ASN A 387 6.48 10.82 8.30
CA ASN A 387 6.64 10.89 9.75
C ASN A 387 7.62 9.86 10.32
N ASN A 388 8.83 9.85 9.78
CA ASN A 388 9.95 9.11 10.35
C ASN A 388 11.27 9.80 10.01
N HIS A 389 12.17 9.95 10.99
CA HIS A 389 13.48 10.57 10.78
C HIS A 389 14.44 9.70 9.96
N ARG A 390 14.08 8.46 9.62
CA ARG A 390 14.83 7.60 8.69
C ARG A 390 14.46 7.88 7.23
N ILE A 391 13.35 8.56 7.00
CA ILE A 391 12.94 9.06 5.68
C ILE A 391 13.63 10.42 5.50
N GLU A 392 14.60 10.45 4.57
CA GLU A 392 15.25 11.69 4.18
C GLU A 392 14.23 12.75 3.74
N ARG A 393 14.47 14.00 4.13
CA ARG A 393 13.53 15.10 3.82
C ARG A 393 13.45 15.38 2.31
N GLY A 394 14.56 15.27 1.59
CA GLY A 394 14.58 15.37 0.13
C GLY A 394 14.21 14.05 -0.54
N HIS A 395 13.13 14.05 -1.33
CA HIS A 395 12.59 12.89 -2.02
C HIS A 395 12.45 13.15 -3.52
N LEU A 396 12.57 12.11 -4.34
CA LEU A 396 12.51 12.17 -5.79
C LEU A 396 11.44 11.18 -6.27
N TYR A 397 10.23 11.69 -6.51
CA TYR A 397 9.15 10.91 -7.09
C TYR A 397 9.41 10.67 -8.58
N MET A 398 9.27 9.43 -9.02
CA MET A 398 9.52 9.04 -10.41
C MET A 398 8.22 8.73 -11.14
N LYS A 399 8.10 9.22 -12.39
CA LYS A 399 7.06 8.75 -13.31
C LYS A 399 7.17 7.24 -13.55
N SER A 400 6.07 6.63 -13.98
CA SER A 400 6.01 5.19 -14.26
C SER A 400 7.15 4.72 -15.18
N GLY A 401 7.83 3.64 -14.79
CA GLY A 401 8.97 3.08 -15.51
C GLY A 401 10.30 3.81 -15.36
N TRP A 402 10.37 4.92 -14.61
CA TRP A 402 11.60 5.68 -14.42
C TRP A 402 12.26 5.45 -13.05
N GLN A 403 13.59 5.62 -13.01
CA GLN A 403 14.39 5.61 -11.79
C GLN A 403 15.32 6.83 -11.75
N ALA A 404 15.74 7.24 -10.55
CA ALA A 404 16.74 8.28 -10.36
C ALA A 404 17.99 7.75 -9.65
N ALA A 405 19.13 8.33 -9.98
CA ALA A 405 20.39 8.18 -9.27
C ALA A 405 21.15 9.51 -9.26
N LEU A 406 22.28 9.57 -8.53
CA LEU A 406 23.15 10.74 -8.58
C LEU A 406 23.83 10.86 -9.95
N SER A 407 24.37 9.75 -10.45
CA SER A 407 25.08 9.65 -11.74
C SER A 407 24.86 8.28 -12.39
N ALA A 408 25.20 8.15 -13.68
CA ALA A 408 25.10 6.90 -14.44
C ALA A 408 25.94 5.73 -13.87
N LYS A 409 26.93 6.01 -13.03
CA LYS A 409 27.75 4.96 -12.38
C LYS A 409 27.08 4.36 -11.14
N GLU A 410 26.07 5.04 -10.59
CA GLU A 410 25.46 4.70 -9.32
C GLU A 410 24.08 4.03 -9.45
N ILE A 411 23.51 4.04 -10.66
CA ILE A 411 22.26 3.34 -10.96
C ILE A 411 22.51 1.82 -10.96
N LYS A 412 21.73 1.08 -10.18
CA LYS A 412 21.90 -0.36 -10.01
C LYS A 412 21.22 -1.17 -11.11
N TYR A 413 20.00 -0.79 -11.48
CA TYR A 413 19.16 -1.54 -12.41
C TYR A 413 18.99 -0.74 -13.69
N CYS A 414 19.90 -0.95 -14.62
CA CYS A 414 19.88 -0.39 -15.98
C CYS A 414 19.33 -1.37 -17.03
N SER A 415 19.23 -2.64 -16.66
CA SER A 415 18.64 -3.72 -17.41
C SER A 415 17.94 -4.69 -16.45
N GLY A 416 17.15 -5.61 -16.98
CA GLY A 416 16.35 -6.53 -16.16
C GLY A 416 15.12 -5.84 -15.58
N GLY A 417 14.93 -5.91 -14.27
CA GLY A 417 13.76 -5.36 -13.59
C GLY A 417 14.07 -4.59 -12.31
N PHE A 418 13.13 -3.74 -11.91
CA PHE A 418 13.18 -3.00 -10.65
C PHE A 418 11.77 -2.85 -10.05
N HIS A 419 11.71 -2.49 -8.78
CA HIS A 419 10.47 -2.17 -8.06
C HIS A 419 10.77 -1.09 -7.01
N GLY A 420 9.74 -0.55 -6.36
CA GLY A 420 9.85 0.56 -5.40
C GLY A 420 9.06 1.81 -5.82
N SER A 421 8.47 1.82 -7.01
CA SER A 421 7.68 2.93 -7.54
C SER A 421 6.38 3.12 -6.74
N ASP A 422 5.63 4.17 -7.11
CA ASP A 422 4.31 4.45 -6.56
C ASP A 422 3.43 3.19 -6.51
N ASN A 423 2.80 2.97 -5.36
CA ASN A 423 2.00 1.79 -5.07
C ASN A 423 0.66 1.74 -5.80
N ILE A 424 0.26 2.79 -6.53
CA ILE A 424 -0.91 2.74 -7.42
C ILE A 424 -0.59 2.20 -8.83
N LEU A 425 0.70 2.12 -9.21
CA LEU A 425 1.06 1.67 -10.55
C LEU A 425 0.75 0.19 -10.74
N THR A 426 0.18 -0.15 -11.90
CA THR A 426 -0.26 -1.51 -12.23
C THR A 426 0.86 -2.55 -12.09
N ASN A 427 2.07 -2.22 -12.54
CA ASN A 427 3.23 -3.12 -12.46
C ASN A 427 3.72 -3.36 -11.02
N MET A 428 3.32 -2.53 -10.06
CA MET A 428 3.69 -2.69 -8.64
C MET A 428 2.65 -3.48 -7.84
N GLN A 429 1.48 -3.77 -8.42
CA GLN A 429 0.42 -4.49 -7.72
C GLN A 429 0.82 -5.94 -7.38
N ALA A 430 0.45 -6.37 -6.18
CA ALA A 430 0.78 -7.68 -5.61
C ALA A 430 -0.40 -8.67 -5.74
N ILE A 431 -0.13 -9.96 -5.51
CA ILE A 431 -1.17 -11.00 -5.47
C ILE A 431 -1.75 -11.19 -4.07
N PHE A 432 -2.99 -11.67 -4.00
CA PHE A 432 -3.60 -12.21 -2.78
C PHE A 432 -4.52 -13.38 -3.12
N ILE A 433 -4.33 -14.49 -2.41
CA ILE A 433 -5.18 -15.68 -2.45
C ILE A 433 -5.33 -16.20 -1.01
N GLY A 434 -6.56 -16.29 -0.52
CA GLY A 434 -6.90 -16.95 0.74
C GLY A 434 -7.64 -18.26 0.47
N TYR A 435 -7.20 -19.36 1.09
CA TYR A 435 -7.84 -20.68 0.96
C TYR A 435 -7.93 -21.34 2.34
N GLY A 436 -8.98 -22.12 2.59
CA GLY A 436 -9.20 -22.80 3.86
C GLY A 436 -10.55 -22.48 4.52
N PRO A 437 -10.81 -23.03 5.71
CA PRO A 437 -12.13 -22.98 6.34
C PRO A 437 -12.58 -21.58 6.80
N GLY A 438 -11.64 -20.66 7.04
CA GLY A 438 -11.92 -19.28 7.40
C GLY A 438 -12.38 -18.42 6.22
N PHE A 439 -11.92 -18.74 5.00
CA PHE A 439 -12.18 -17.97 3.79
C PHE A 439 -13.41 -18.45 3.05
N LYS A 440 -14.14 -17.53 2.39
CA LYS A 440 -15.17 -17.91 1.42
C LYS A 440 -14.54 -18.68 0.26
N GLU A 441 -15.34 -19.51 -0.38
CA GLU A 441 -14.94 -20.32 -1.54
C GLU A 441 -15.40 -19.63 -2.82
N ASN A 442 -14.72 -19.87 -3.93
CA ASN A 442 -15.08 -19.38 -5.27
C ASN A 442 -15.42 -17.88 -5.30
N THR A 443 -14.66 -17.06 -4.57
CA THR A 443 -15.00 -15.65 -4.32
C THR A 443 -13.93 -14.72 -4.86
N VAL A 444 -14.33 -13.74 -5.68
CA VAL A 444 -13.48 -12.62 -6.08
C VAL A 444 -13.94 -11.36 -5.35
N VAL A 445 -13.04 -10.78 -4.56
CA VAL A 445 -13.29 -9.55 -3.80
C VAL A 445 -12.67 -8.32 -4.49
N PRO A 446 -13.11 -7.09 -4.17
CA PRO A 446 -12.44 -5.88 -4.63
C PRO A 446 -10.97 -5.82 -4.16
N PRO A 447 -10.12 -5.04 -4.86
CA PRO A 447 -8.77 -4.76 -4.38
C PRO A 447 -8.76 -4.09 -3.01
N PHE A 448 -7.74 -4.40 -2.21
CA PHE A 448 -7.51 -3.85 -0.88
C PHE A 448 -6.00 -3.69 -0.62
N GLU A 449 -5.62 -3.07 0.49
CA GLU A 449 -4.22 -2.76 0.84
C GLU A 449 -3.62 -3.79 1.79
N ASN A 450 -2.32 -4.07 1.66
CA ASN A 450 -1.66 -5.11 2.46
C ASN A 450 -1.58 -4.80 3.96
N ILE A 451 -1.74 -3.54 4.39
CA ILE A 451 -1.88 -3.14 5.81
C ILE A 451 -3.08 -3.82 6.50
N GLU A 452 -4.11 -4.19 5.73
CA GLU A 452 -5.33 -4.81 6.25
C GLU A 452 -5.12 -6.29 6.64
N LEU A 453 -4.05 -6.92 6.16
CA LEU A 453 -3.79 -8.35 6.38
C LEU A 453 -3.50 -8.69 7.84
N TYR A 454 -2.90 -7.78 8.62
CA TYR A 454 -2.61 -8.04 10.02
C TYR A 454 -3.89 -8.32 10.84
N ASN A 455 -4.93 -7.51 10.64
CA ASN A 455 -6.22 -7.71 11.29
C ASN A 455 -6.89 -9.02 10.82
N LEU A 456 -6.84 -9.31 9.51
CA LEU A 456 -7.36 -10.56 8.94
C LEU A 456 -6.66 -11.80 9.55
N MET A 457 -5.33 -11.76 9.70
CA MET A 457 -4.58 -12.85 10.32
C MET A 457 -4.94 -13.01 11.81
N CYS A 458 -5.14 -11.91 12.52
CA CYS A 458 -5.59 -11.95 13.91
C CYS A 458 -7.00 -12.58 14.03
N ASP A 459 -7.92 -12.24 13.13
CA ASP A 459 -9.26 -12.82 13.11
C ASP A 459 -9.23 -14.33 12.82
N LEU A 460 -8.41 -14.77 11.85
CA LEU A 460 -8.25 -16.19 11.50
C LEU A 460 -7.63 -17.02 12.63
N LEU A 461 -6.75 -16.41 13.43
CA LEU A 461 -6.16 -17.02 14.63
C LEU A 461 -7.06 -16.91 15.87
N GLY A 462 -8.13 -16.11 15.81
CA GLY A 462 -9.02 -15.81 16.92
C GLY A 462 -8.32 -15.06 18.06
N ILE A 463 -7.44 -14.12 17.72
CA ILE A 463 -6.65 -13.30 18.64
C ILE A 463 -6.96 -11.80 18.45
N ARG A 464 -6.68 -10.99 19.47
CA ARG A 464 -6.88 -9.52 19.39
C ARG A 464 -5.66 -8.87 18.73
N PRO A 465 -5.85 -8.01 17.71
CA PRO A 465 -4.74 -7.27 17.08
C PRO A 465 -4.17 -6.20 18.02
N ALA A 466 -2.88 -5.90 17.88
CA ALA A 466 -2.27 -4.69 18.43
C ALA A 466 -2.74 -3.44 17.63
N PRO A 467 -2.59 -2.21 18.15
CA PRO A 467 -2.88 -0.99 17.40
C PRO A 467 -2.10 -0.95 16.07
N ASN A 468 -2.82 -0.74 14.98
CA ASN A 468 -2.27 -0.75 13.62
C ASN A 468 -3.04 0.21 12.71
N ASN A 469 -2.57 0.39 11.47
CA ASN A 469 -3.17 1.32 10.50
C ASN A 469 -4.30 0.66 9.66
N GLY A 470 -4.45 -0.66 9.71
CA GLY A 470 -5.56 -1.37 9.08
C GLY A 470 -6.90 -1.04 9.75
N THR A 471 -7.97 -1.06 8.96
CA THR A 471 -9.33 -0.79 9.42
C THR A 471 -10.04 -2.10 9.78
N HIS A 472 -9.98 -2.51 11.05
CA HIS A 472 -10.49 -3.82 11.52
C HIS A 472 -11.98 -4.01 11.13
N GLY A 473 -12.25 -5.08 10.39
CA GLY A 473 -13.58 -5.39 9.83
C GLY A 473 -13.75 -5.06 8.34
N SER A 474 -12.84 -4.28 7.73
CA SER A 474 -12.85 -3.96 6.28
C SER A 474 -12.83 -5.23 5.41
N LEU A 475 -12.09 -6.25 5.84
CA LEU A 475 -11.93 -7.54 5.15
C LEU A 475 -12.91 -8.63 5.63
N ASN A 476 -13.95 -8.30 6.41
CA ASN A 476 -14.95 -9.29 6.85
C ASN A 476 -15.63 -10.02 5.67
N HIS A 477 -15.72 -9.35 4.52
CA HIS A 477 -16.32 -9.92 3.32
C HIS A 477 -15.50 -11.08 2.70
N LEU A 478 -14.24 -11.29 3.11
CA LEU A 478 -13.42 -12.45 2.73
C LEU A 478 -13.74 -13.69 3.58
N LEU A 479 -14.29 -13.51 4.78
CA LEU A 479 -14.46 -14.57 5.78
C LEU A 479 -15.83 -15.25 5.67
N ARG A 480 -15.90 -16.57 5.91
CA ARG A 480 -17.19 -17.28 6.05
C ARG A 480 -17.95 -16.83 7.29
N GLN A 481 -17.21 -16.66 8.39
CA GLN A 481 -17.74 -16.27 9.70
C GLN A 481 -16.81 -15.21 10.31
N PRO A 482 -17.12 -13.92 10.13
CA PRO A 482 -16.36 -12.83 10.75
C PRO A 482 -16.39 -12.91 12.28
N VAL A 483 -15.21 -12.80 12.91
CA VAL A 483 -15.07 -12.85 14.37
C VAL A 483 -15.24 -11.46 14.99
N HIS A 484 -14.76 -10.42 14.31
CA HIS A 484 -14.94 -9.03 14.71
C HIS A 484 -16.13 -8.40 13.97
N LEU A 485 -17.07 -7.84 14.74
CA LEU A 485 -18.20 -7.07 14.21
C LEU A 485 -17.94 -5.59 14.47
N PRO A 486 -17.58 -4.80 13.43
CA PRO A 486 -17.22 -3.41 13.61
C PRO A 486 -18.44 -2.56 13.96
N VAL A 487 -18.20 -1.45 14.66
CA VAL A 487 -19.20 -0.41 14.94
C VAL A 487 -18.70 0.96 14.48
N HIS A 488 -19.62 1.88 14.20
CA HIS A 488 -19.24 3.26 13.93
C HIS A 488 -18.53 3.89 15.13
N PRO A 489 -17.52 4.76 14.91
CA PRO A 489 -16.88 5.47 15.99
C PRO A 489 -17.88 6.40 16.69
N ALA A 490 -17.81 6.45 18.02
CA ALA A 490 -18.65 7.33 18.81
C ALA A 490 -18.32 8.80 18.55
N GLN A 491 -19.35 9.63 18.40
CA GLN A 491 -19.22 11.08 18.38
C GLN A 491 -18.58 11.56 19.69
N ARG A 492 -17.54 12.39 19.61
CA ARG A 492 -16.83 12.93 20.79
C ARG A 492 -17.07 14.40 21.05
N SER A 493 -17.58 15.11 20.05
CA SER A 493 -17.97 16.51 20.16
C SER A 493 -19.36 16.68 19.58
N HIS A 494 -20.24 17.36 20.30
CA HIS A 494 -21.63 17.58 19.91
C HIS A 494 -21.85 19.01 19.40
N GLU A 495 -22.89 19.17 18.59
CA GLU A 495 -23.30 20.48 18.11
C GLU A 495 -23.59 21.44 19.27
N THR A 496 -23.09 22.67 19.12
CA THR A 496 -23.40 23.80 19.99
C THR A 496 -24.28 24.79 19.24
N PRO A 497 -25.11 25.61 19.92
CA PRO A 497 -26.00 26.55 19.24
C PRO A 497 -25.25 27.60 18.41
N CYS A 498 -25.75 27.85 17.20
CA CYS A 498 -25.46 29.05 16.40
C CYS A 498 -26.80 29.68 16.06
N GLU A 499 -27.26 30.55 16.96
CA GLU A 499 -28.55 31.22 16.86
C GLU A 499 -28.32 32.71 16.73
N ALA A 500 -29.07 33.34 15.84
CA ALA A 500 -29.10 34.78 15.72
C ALA A 500 -30.26 35.31 16.56
N THR A 501 -29.99 36.30 17.41
CA THR A 501 -31.03 37.06 18.12
C THR A 501 -31.56 38.22 17.28
N GLU A 502 -30.79 38.67 16.28
CA GLU A 502 -31.09 39.81 15.42
C GLU A 502 -30.81 39.47 13.94
N PHE A 503 -31.46 40.17 13.02
CA PHE A 503 -31.32 39.92 11.57
C PHE A 503 -30.22 40.76 10.89
N LEU A 504 -29.70 41.75 11.61
CA LEU A 504 -28.54 42.54 11.19
C LEU A 504 -27.30 42.08 11.96
N PRO A 505 -26.12 42.09 11.32
CA PRO A 505 -24.89 41.72 12.00
C PRO A 505 -24.55 42.74 13.10
N THR A 506 -24.24 42.25 14.29
CA THR A 506 -23.77 43.08 15.42
C THR A 506 -22.40 43.69 15.15
N ASP A 507 -21.59 43.03 14.34
CA ASP A 507 -20.30 43.48 13.83
C ASP A 507 -20.21 43.10 12.33
N PRO A 508 -19.93 44.03 11.41
CA PRO A 508 -19.75 43.71 10.00
C PRO A 508 -18.45 42.94 9.70
N LEU A 509 -17.57 42.75 10.69
CA LEU A 509 -16.30 41.99 10.61
C LEU A 509 -15.36 42.47 9.50
N HIS A 510 -15.46 43.77 9.19
CA HIS A 510 -14.79 44.42 8.05
C HIS A 510 -15.06 43.77 6.69
N CYS A 511 -16.14 43.00 6.57
CA CYS A 511 -16.62 42.46 5.31
C CYS A 511 -17.41 43.54 4.55
N ASN A 512 -17.36 43.51 3.23
CA ASN A 512 -18.08 44.48 2.40
C ASN A 512 -18.81 43.75 1.27
N CYS A 513 -20.05 44.15 1.04
CA CYS A 513 -20.81 43.80 -0.15
C CYS A 513 -21.66 45.00 -0.58
N SER A 514 -21.04 45.91 -1.33
CA SER A 514 -21.58 47.22 -1.72
C SER A 514 -22.88 47.15 -2.55
N SER A 515 -23.24 45.98 -3.08
CA SER A 515 -24.31 45.84 -4.07
C SER A 515 -25.72 45.69 -3.48
N LYS A 516 -25.93 45.41 -2.17
CA LYS A 516 -27.25 44.92 -1.69
C LYS A 516 -27.69 45.23 -0.25
N THR A 517 -27.54 46.47 0.24
CA THR A 517 -28.00 46.88 1.59
C THR A 517 -29.51 46.69 1.86
N ILE A 518 -30.38 46.76 0.85
CA ILE A 518 -31.86 46.64 1.04
C ILE A 518 -32.32 45.16 1.08
N MET A 519 -31.53 44.22 0.55
CA MET A 519 -31.89 42.79 0.47
C MET A 519 -31.23 41.92 1.54
N GLU A 520 -30.25 42.45 2.28
CA GLU A 520 -29.48 41.70 3.27
C GLU A 520 -30.33 41.22 4.46
N ASP A 521 -31.19 42.08 5.01
CA ASP A 521 -32.12 41.73 6.10
C ASP A 521 -33.04 40.56 5.71
N LEU A 522 -33.59 40.60 4.49
CA LEU A 522 -34.44 39.51 3.98
C LEU A 522 -33.66 38.20 3.81
N MET A 523 -32.41 38.27 3.36
CA MET A 523 -31.54 37.10 3.24
C MET A 523 -31.24 36.50 4.62
N ASN A 524 -30.83 37.31 5.59
CA ASN A 524 -30.53 36.89 6.95
C ASN A 524 -31.77 36.34 7.68
N ARG A 525 -32.94 36.94 7.44
CA ARG A 525 -34.21 36.43 7.95
C ARG A 525 -34.50 35.02 7.43
N ASN A 526 -34.30 34.76 6.14
CA ASN A 526 -34.49 33.42 5.58
C ASN A 526 -33.55 32.37 6.20
N LEU A 527 -32.30 32.74 6.51
CA LEU A 527 -31.33 31.84 7.15
C LEU A 527 -31.67 31.50 8.60
N THR A 528 -32.35 32.41 9.30
CA THR A 528 -32.64 32.31 10.75
C THR A 528 -34.02 31.73 11.03
N THR A 529 -35.00 31.91 10.15
CA THR A 529 -36.38 31.44 10.34
C THR A 529 -36.68 30.10 9.66
N MET A 530 -35.67 29.32 9.24
CA MET A 530 -35.90 28.00 8.64
C MET A 530 -36.56 27.02 9.62
N ASP A 531 -37.74 26.53 9.26
CA ASP A 531 -38.46 25.53 10.07
C ASP A 531 -37.80 24.14 10.02
N SER A 532 -38.20 23.27 10.95
CA SER A 532 -37.67 21.91 11.09
C SER A 532 -37.94 21.02 9.87
N SER A 533 -39.05 21.22 9.16
CA SER A 533 -39.42 20.44 7.98
C SER A 533 -38.53 20.75 6.77
N THR A 534 -38.16 22.03 6.63
CA THR A 534 -37.23 22.55 5.63
C THR A 534 -35.83 22.05 5.93
N LYS A 535 -35.37 22.18 7.18
CA LYS A 535 -34.08 21.64 7.63
C LYS A 535 -33.97 20.13 7.36
N ALA A 536 -35.01 19.35 7.66
CA ALA A 536 -35.03 17.91 7.37
C ALA A 536 -34.97 17.60 5.87
N SER A 537 -35.65 18.39 5.03
CA SER A 537 -35.60 18.24 3.57
C SER A 537 -34.23 18.57 3.00
N LEU A 538 -33.58 19.63 3.49
CA LEU A 538 -32.22 19.99 3.11
C LEU A 538 -31.19 18.93 3.53
N ARG A 539 -31.35 18.31 4.72
CA ARG A 539 -30.51 17.17 5.12
C ARG A 539 -30.64 15.98 4.17
N ARG A 540 -31.87 15.61 3.80
CA ARG A 540 -32.09 14.53 2.81
C ARG A 540 -31.46 14.86 1.45
N LEU A 541 -31.44 16.13 1.06
CA LEU A 541 -30.88 16.57 -0.21
C LEU A 541 -29.35 16.63 -0.19
N HIS A 542 -28.75 17.25 0.82
CA HIS A 542 -27.32 17.56 0.84
C HIS A 542 -26.50 16.61 1.69
N GLN A 543 -27.11 15.84 2.59
CA GLN A 543 -26.48 14.79 3.39
C GLN A 543 -27.22 13.45 3.23
N PRO A 544 -27.38 12.93 1.99
CA PRO A 544 -28.13 11.69 1.73
C PRO A 544 -27.51 10.43 2.37
N PHE A 545 -26.27 10.54 2.87
CA PHE A 545 -25.53 9.45 3.48
C PHE A 545 -25.19 9.73 4.97
N GLY A 546 -25.90 10.66 5.59
CA GLY A 546 -25.70 11.06 6.97
C GLY A 546 -24.76 12.25 7.13
N SER A 547 -24.93 12.97 8.24
CA SER A 547 -24.09 14.12 8.60
C SER A 547 -22.70 13.62 9.04
N PRO A 548 -21.59 14.27 8.64
CA PRO A 548 -20.27 13.92 9.16
C PRO A 548 -20.22 14.04 10.69
N THR A 549 -19.81 12.96 11.35
CA THR A 549 -19.70 12.86 12.81
C THR A 549 -18.34 13.41 13.26
N VAL A 550 -18.33 14.31 14.25
CA VAL A 550 -17.08 14.86 14.80
C VAL A 550 -16.52 13.94 15.89
N VAL A 551 -15.41 13.27 15.58
CA VAL A 551 -14.73 12.33 16.49
C VAL A 551 -13.52 12.96 17.20
N GLN A 552 -13.08 14.15 16.77
CA GLN A 552 -12.11 14.95 17.52
C GLN A 552 -12.75 15.44 18.85
N PRO A 553 -12.14 15.17 20.02
CA PRO A 553 -12.66 15.62 21.30
C PRO A 553 -12.45 17.14 21.50
N GLY A 554 -13.40 17.79 22.19
CA GLY A 554 -13.27 19.21 22.57
C GLY A 554 -13.58 20.22 21.47
N ALA A 555 -14.03 19.78 20.30
CA ALA A 555 -14.40 20.65 19.19
C ALA A 555 -15.75 21.34 19.48
N SER A 556 -15.76 22.67 19.36
CA SER A 556 -16.97 23.49 19.40
C SER A 556 -17.39 23.82 17.97
N TYR A 557 -18.50 23.25 17.54
CA TYR A 557 -19.03 23.48 16.19
C TYR A 557 -20.56 23.57 16.21
N CYS A 558 -21.14 24.02 15.10
CA CYS A 558 -22.59 24.08 14.91
C CYS A 558 -22.94 23.76 13.46
N GLN A 559 -24.12 23.18 13.21
CA GLN A 559 -24.58 22.93 11.84
C GLN A 559 -25.37 24.13 11.30
N LEU A 560 -24.90 24.72 10.20
CA LEU A 560 -25.57 25.82 9.51
C LEU A 560 -26.29 25.29 8.25
N TYR A 561 -27.52 25.80 8.06
CA TYR A 561 -28.42 25.37 7.00
C TYR A 561 -28.59 26.47 5.95
N HIS A 562 -28.51 26.08 4.68
CA HIS A 562 -28.67 26.95 3.52
C HIS A 562 -29.48 26.24 2.44
N SER A 563 -29.99 26.97 1.46
CA SER A 563 -30.80 26.37 0.40
C SER A 563 -30.03 25.42 -0.53
N ASP A 564 -28.74 25.68 -0.75
CA ASP A 564 -27.91 24.93 -1.71
C ASP A 564 -26.83 24.07 -1.03
N TYR A 565 -26.56 24.25 0.27
CA TYR A 565 -25.55 23.49 1.01
C TYR A 565 -25.81 23.45 2.53
N LEU A 566 -25.13 22.54 3.20
CA LEU A 566 -25.05 22.47 4.67
C LEU A 566 -23.58 22.55 5.08
N ASN A 567 -23.28 23.14 6.23
CA ASN A 567 -21.92 23.10 6.77
C ASN A 567 -21.87 22.84 8.27
N GLY A 568 -20.74 22.29 8.74
CA GLY A 568 -20.41 22.18 10.15
C GLY A 568 -19.36 23.24 10.52
N TYR A 569 -19.80 24.39 11.02
CA TYR A 569 -18.93 25.53 11.31
C TYR A 569 -18.18 25.35 12.63
N SER A 570 -16.84 25.37 12.61
CA SER A 570 -16.02 25.31 13.82
C SER A 570 -15.82 26.70 14.41
N LYS A 571 -16.22 26.89 15.66
CA LYS A 571 -15.94 28.10 16.43
C LYS A 571 -14.46 28.20 16.84
N ASN A 572 -13.78 27.06 16.99
CA ASN A 572 -12.36 27.02 17.31
C ASN A 572 -11.49 27.46 16.11
N ARG A 573 -11.86 27.05 14.90
CA ARG A 573 -11.11 27.33 13.67
C ARG A 573 -11.65 28.51 12.88
N MET A 574 -12.82 29.04 13.25
CA MET A 574 -13.48 30.17 12.57
C MET A 574 -13.70 29.92 11.07
N MET A 575 -13.99 28.68 10.71
CA MET A 575 -14.30 28.21 9.36
C MET A 575 -15.05 26.86 9.42
N PRO A 576 -15.69 26.41 8.32
CA PRO A 576 -16.26 25.07 8.28
C PRO A 576 -15.23 23.95 8.46
N LEU A 577 -15.59 22.93 9.26
CA LEU A 577 -14.90 21.63 9.24
C LEU A 577 -15.22 20.87 7.96
N TRP A 578 -16.46 21.01 7.50
CA TRP A 578 -16.95 20.42 6.26
C TRP A 578 -18.10 21.26 5.70
N VAL A 579 -18.25 21.22 4.38
CA VAL A 579 -19.38 21.70 3.59
C VAL A 579 -19.91 20.54 2.77
N SER A 580 -21.23 20.40 2.68
CA SER A 580 -21.88 19.29 1.99
C SER A 580 -23.03 19.79 1.12
N TYR A 581 -23.04 19.37 -0.15
CA TYR A 581 -24.04 19.75 -1.13
C TYR A 581 -24.19 18.68 -2.22
N THR A 582 -25.29 18.73 -2.98
CA THR A 582 -25.56 17.73 -4.02
C THR A 582 -25.88 18.45 -5.32
N LEU A 583 -25.10 18.15 -6.35
CA LEU A 583 -25.28 18.67 -7.70
C LEU A 583 -26.07 17.69 -8.54
N GLN A 584 -26.98 18.23 -9.34
CA GLN A 584 -27.73 17.50 -10.34
C GLN A 584 -27.06 17.64 -11.71
N PRO A 585 -27.32 16.72 -12.67
CA PRO A 585 -26.88 16.88 -14.05
C PRO A 585 -27.40 18.19 -14.64
N SER A 586 -26.66 18.77 -15.58
CA SER A 586 -27.02 20.02 -16.28
C SER A 586 -27.22 21.23 -15.35
N THR A 587 -26.60 21.22 -14.17
CA THR A 587 -26.57 22.40 -13.29
C THR A 587 -26.00 23.60 -14.05
N ARG A 588 -26.77 24.69 -14.15
CA ARG A 588 -26.34 25.91 -14.84
C ARG A 588 -25.35 26.65 -13.95
N THR A 589 -24.12 26.82 -14.43
CA THR A 589 -23.14 27.70 -13.80
C THR A 589 -23.31 29.12 -14.32
N ILE A 590 -23.24 30.10 -13.44
CA ILE A 590 -23.12 31.51 -13.81
C ILE A 590 -21.63 31.81 -13.96
N SER A 591 -21.24 32.59 -14.98
CA SER A 591 -19.84 33.00 -15.11
C SER A 591 -19.39 33.76 -13.85
N PRO A 592 -18.18 33.51 -13.32
CA PRO A 592 -17.68 34.24 -12.16
C PRO A 592 -17.63 35.73 -12.47
N GLU A 593 -18.36 36.55 -11.72
CA GLU A 593 -18.29 38.01 -11.78
C GLU A 593 -17.34 38.54 -10.69
N PRO A 594 -16.32 39.35 -11.03
CA PRO A 594 -15.33 39.87 -10.07
C PRO A 594 -15.94 40.62 -8.88
N ASP A 595 -17.00 41.40 -9.11
CA ASP A 595 -17.69 42.16 -8.07
C ASP A 595 -18.39 41.25 -7.04
N LEU A 596 -18.86 40.07 -7.48
CA LEU A 596 -19.45 39.07 -6.60
C LEU A 596 -18.40 38.24 -5.87
N GLU A 597 -17.21 38.03 -6.44
CA GLU A 597 -16.10 37.37 -5.74
C GLU A 597 -15.58 38.19 -4.55
N ALA A 598 -15.59 39.53 -4.68
CA ALA A 598 -15.19 40.45 -3.61
C ALA A 598 -16.30 40.74 -2.59
N CYS A 599 -17.53 40.30 -2.85
CA CYS A 599 -18.68 40.50 -1.97
C CYS A 599 -18.74 39.42 -0.88
N VAL A 600 -18.59 39.83 0.38
CA VAL A 600 -18.74 38.96 1.55
C VAL A 600 -19.62 39.62 2.60
N ARG A 601 -20.52 38.83 3.19
CA ARG A 601 -21.41 39.23 4.28
C ARG A 601 -21.06 38.50 5.57
N ALA A 602 -21.23 39.17 6.71
CA ALA A 602 -21.12 38.53 8.01
C ALA A 602 -22.33 37.61 8.26
N ASP A 603 -22.11 36.39 8.72
CA ASP A 603 -23.20 35.46 9.09
C ASP A 603 -23.73 35.78 10.48
N VAL A 604 -24.97 36.27 10.54
CA VAL A 604 -25.64 36.66 11.79
C VAL A 604 -25.83 35.52 12.80
N ARG A 605 -25.74 34.26 12.38
CA ARG A 605 -25.90 33.08 13.25
C ARG A 605 -24.63 32.75 14.02
N VAL A 606 -23.48 33.24 13.57
CA VAL A 606 -22.18 32.99 14.19
C VAL A 606 -21.76 34.23 14.98
N PRO A 607 -21.45 34.11 16.28
CA PRO A 607 -20.97 35.24 17.06
C PRO A 607 -19.69 35.86 16.48
N ALA A 608 -19.56 37.19 16.57
CA ALA A 608 -18.39 37.91 16.10
C ALA A 608 -17.06 37.35 16.64
N PRO A 609 -16.90 37.00 17.95
CA PRO A 609 -15.64 36.42 18.46
C PRO A 609 -15.29 35.04 17.89
N ALA A 610 -16.27 34.34 17.30
CA ALA A 610 -16.10 33.03 16.68
C ALA A 610 -16.05 33.12 15.15
N SER A 611 -15.99 34.33 14.59
CA SER A 611 -15.98 34.60 13.15
C SER A 611 -14.67 35.26 12.75
N HIS A 612 -14.10 34.89 11.60
CA HIS A 612 -12.88 35.54 11.12
C HIS A 612 -13.15 36.92 10.49
N LEU A 613 -12.12 37.78 10.47
CA LEU A 613 -12.18 39.12 9.87
C LEU A 613 -11.89 39.09 8.38
N CYS A 614 -12.69 39.79 7.57
CA CYS A 614 -12.42 39.96 6.14
C CYS A 614 -11.21 40.87 5.86
N LEU A 615 -10.85 41.74 6.82
CA LEU A 615 -9.73 42.67 6.73
C LEU A 615 -8.40 41.98 6.38
N ARG A 616 -8.15 40.81 6.97
CA ARG A 616 -6.90 40.06 6.81
C ARG A 616 -6.56 39.81 5.34
N TYR A 617 -7.54 39.40 4.55
CA TYR A 617 -7.33 39.02 3.15
C TYR A 617 -7.28 40.21 2.18
N ARG A 618 -7.69 41.39 2.64
CA ARG A 618 -7.55 42.63 1.86
C ARG A 618 -6.14 43.20 1.99
N ASP A 619 -5.54 43.04 3.17
CA ASP A 619 -4.27 43.68 3.52
C ASP A 619 -3.06 42.73 3.33
N ASP A 620 -3.27 41.42 3.16
CA ASP A 620 -2.23 40.41 2.91
C ASP A 620 -2.22 39.95 1.42
N PRO A 621 -1.22 40.36 0.61
CA PRO A 621 -1.14 39.94 -0.80
C PRO A 621 -0.74 38.46 -0.96
N ALA A 622 -0.18 37.82 0.08
CA ALA A 622 0.25 36.42 0.03
C ALA A 622 -0.89 35.44 0.34
N LEU A 623 -1.98 35.90 0.95
CA LEU A 623 -3.07 35.06 1.43
C LEU A 623 -4.44 35.65 1.06
N SER A 624 -5.23 34.88 0.33
CA SER A 624 -6.62 35.21 0.00
C SER A 624 -7.58 34.31 0.79
N TYR A 625 -8.85 34.32 0.38
CA TYR A 625 -9.86 33.38 0.83
C TYR A 625 -10.60 32.78 -0.38
N GLY A 626 -11.17 31.59 -0.17
CA GLY A 626 -12.09 30.98 -1.12
C GLY A 626 -13.31 30.39 -0.42
N PRO A 627 -14.50 30.42 -1.06
CA PRO A 627 -15.67 29.74 -0.54
C PRO A 627 -15.55 28.21 -0.72
N LEU A 628 -15.98 27.45 0.29
CA LEU A 628 -16.04 25.98 0.21
C LEU A 628 -17.25 25.49 -0.60
N HIS A 629 -18.37 26.22 -0.57
CA HIS A 629 -19.44 26.13 -1.57
C HIS A 629 -19.48 27.40 -2.43
N PRO A 630 -19.07 27.35 -3.71
CA PRO A 630 -19.06 28.53 -4.57
C PRO A 630 -20.45 29.07 -4.94
N TYR A 631 -20.57 30.39 -5.04
CA TYR A 631 -21.85 31.07 -5.33
C TYR A 631 -22.42 30.78 -6.72
N TYR A 632 -21.55 30.52 -7.71
CA TYR A 632 -21.95 30.22 -9.08
C TYR A 632 -22.54 28.82 -9.28
N LEU A 633 -22.52 27.96 -8.25
CA LEU A 633 -23.23 26.68 -8.23
C LEU A 633 -24.69 26.80 -7.78
N SER A 634 -25.14 27.99 -7.34
CA SER A 634 -26.50 28.16 -6.82
C SER A 634 -27.56 28.02 -7.92
N SER A 635 -28.50 27.11 -7.67
CA SER A 635 -29.59 26.75 -8.59
C SER A 635 -30.67 27.84 -8.74
N ARG A 636 -30.72 28.82 -7.82
CA ARG A 636 -31.78 29.85 -7.74
C ARG A 636 -31.26 31.29 -7.92
N GLY A 637 -30.02 31.44 -8.41
CA GLY A 637 -29.38 32.72 -8.70
C GLY A 637 -28.21 33.04 -7.75
N PRO A 638 -27.29 33.94 -8.15
CA PRO A 638 -25.90 33.98 -7.67
C PRO A 638 -25.66 34.45 -6.21
N GLU A 639 -26.68 34.71 -5.39
CA GLU A 639 -26.56 35.82 -4.41
C GLU A 639 -27.03 35.57 -2.98
N LYS A 640 -27.63 34.44 -2.60
CA LYS A 640 -28.31 34.36 -1.28
C LYS A 640 -27.48 33.77 -0.14
N ASP A 641 -26.89 32.59 -0.31
CA ASP A 641 -26.40 31.87 0.87
C ASP A 641 -24.89 31.55 0.86
N SER A 642 -24.20 31.72 -0.28
CA SER A 642 -22.81 31.28 -0.44
C SER A 642 -21.75 32.35 -0.13
N ILE A 643 -22.12 33.64 -0.19
CA ILE A 643 -21.23 34.79 0.05
C ILE A 643 -21.20 35.21 1.53
N LEU A 644 -21.16 34.21 2.42
CA LEU A 644 -21.07 34.38 3.87
C LEU A 644 -19.65 34.09 4.34
N ASN A 645 -19.16 34.84 5.32
CA ASN A 645 -17.87 34.56 5.97
C ASN A 645 -17.83 33.16 6.63
N SER A 646 -18.98 32.63 7.06
CA SER A 646 -19.12 31.28 7.59
C SER A 646 -18.91 30.16 6.56
N ASN A 647 -18.75 30.49 5.27
CA ASN A 647 -18.44 29.57 4.18
C ASN A 647 -17.01 29.73 3.62
N MET A 648 -16.20 30.60 4.23
CA MET A 648 -14.86 30.92 3.75
C MET A 648 -13.77 30.11 4.44
N ALA A 649 -12.69 29.82 3.70
CA ALA A 649 -11.44 29.31 4.23
C ALA A 649 -10.24 30.09 3.66
N PRO A 650 -9.14 30.28 4.43
CA PRO A 650 -7.90 30.87 3.91
C PRO A 650 -7.35 30.06 2.74
N MET A 651 -7.07 30.73 1.62
CA MET A 651 -6.53 30.11 0.41
C MET A 651 -5.40 30.94 -0.21
N PHE A 652 -4.29 30.32 -0.56
CA PHE A 652 -3.26 30.93 -1.38
C PHE A 652 -3.83 31.26 -2.77
N PRO A 653 -3.48 32.39 -3.39
CA PRO A 653 -4.00 32.78 -4.70
C PRO A 653 -3.83 31.70 -5.78
N ALA A 654 -2.65 31.04 -5.85
CA ALA A 654 -2.41 29.97 -6.82
C ALA A 654 -3.34 28.76 -6.61
N PHE A 655 -3.56 28.36 -5.35
CA PHE A 655 -4.48 27.28 -5.01
C PHE A 655 -5.94 27.68 -5.26
N LYS A 656 -6.33 28.93 -4.98
CA LYS A 656 -7.68 29.44 -5.25
C LYS A 656 -8.04 29.30 -6.73
N ASN A 657 -7.11 29.54 -7.65
CA ASN A 657 -7.33 29.35 -9.09
C ASN A 657 -7.65 27.89 -9.42
N VAL A 658 -6.90 26.95 -8.83
CA VAL A 658 -7.12 25.51 -8.97
C VAL A 658 -8.48 25.10 -8.38
N TRP A 659 -8.79 25.58 -7.18
CA TRP A 659 -10.06 25.34 -6.49
C TRP A 659 -11.25 25.82 -7.32
N ASN A 660 -11.16 27.03 -7.88
CA ASN A 660 -12.18 27.60 -8.75
C ASN A 660 -12.35 26.79 -10.05
N HIS A 661 -11.25 26.39 -10.69
CA HIS A 661 -11.30 25.58 -11.90
C HIS A 661 -11.95 24.21 -11.67
N PHE A 662 -11.63 23.56 -10.55
CA PHE A 662 -12.30 22.31 -10.17
C PHE A 662 -13.81 22.50 -10.07
N HIS A 663 -14.28 23.49 -9.29
CA HIS A 663 -15.71 23.70 -9.07
C HIS A 663 -16.46 24.16 -10.33
N PHE A 664 -15.82 25.01 -11.15
CA PHE A 664 -16.44 25.59 -12.34
C PHE A 664 -16.49 24.61 -13.52
N SER A 665 -15.48 23.73 -13.65
CA SER A 665 -15.34 22.86 -14.82
C SER A 665 -15.40 21.37 -14.47
N ILE A 666 -14.44 20.88 -13.69
CA ILE A 666 -14.25 19.44 -13.44
C ILE A 666 -15.46 18.84 -12.70
N LEU A 667 -15.96 19.53 -11.68
CA LEU A 667 -17.08 19.06 -10.86
C LEU A 667 -18.38 18.95 -11.67
N ILE A 668 -18.61 19.88 -12.60
CA ILE A 668 -19.78 19.85 -13.50
C ILE A 668 -19.69 18.65 -14.44
N ASN A 669 -18.50 18.34 -14.96
CA ASN A 669 -18.27 17.15 -15.78
C ASN A 669 -18.57 15.87 -14.99
N TYR A 670 -18.09 15.75 -13.74
CA TYR A 670 -18.43 14.62 -12.89
C TYR A 670 -19.94 14.50 -12.64
N SER A 671 -20.61 15.60 -12.32
CA SER A 671 -22.07 15.61 -12.11
C SER A 671 -22.83 15.10 -13.35
N ASN A 672 -22.42 15.51 -14.55
CA ASN A 672 -23.03 15.07 -15.80
C ASN A 672 -22.77 13.60 -16.10
N GLN A 673 -21.54 13.12 -15.90
CA GLN A 673 -21.15 11.73 -16.17
C GLN A 673 -21.77 10.73 -15.18
N LEU A 674 -21.93 11.15 -13.92
CA LEU A 674 -22.35 10.28 -12.82
C LEU A 674 -23.84 10.39 -12.47
N ASN A 675 -24.63 11.12 -13.27
CA ASN A 675 -26.05 11.39 -13.01
C ASN A 675 -26.29 12.07 -11.64
N GLY A 676 -25.47 13.08 -11.35
CA GLY A 676 -25.44 13.82 -10.11
C GLY A 676 -24.37 13.31 -9.14
N VAL A 677 -23.88 14.22 -8.30
CA VAL A 677 -22.80 13.95 -7.35
C VAL A 677 -23.07 14.67 -6.02
N ASN A 678 -22.92 13.97 -4.90
CA ASN A 678 -22.82 14.59 -3.59
C ASN A 678 -21.36 14.95 -3.33
N VAL A 679 -21.12 16.17 -2.87
CA VAL A 679 -19.79 16.69 -2.56
C VAL A 679 -19.70 16.96 -1.07
N ILE A 680 -18.60 16.52 -0.45
CA ILE A 680 -18.19 16.96 0.88
C ILE A 680 -16.78 17.53 0.76
N SER A 681 -16.56 18.76 1.22
CA SER A 681 -15.27 19.44 1.15
C SER A 681 -14.93 20.10 2.47
N GLY A 682 -13.63 20.31 2.74
CA GLY A 682 -13.21 21.00 3.95
C GLY A 682 -11.69 21.11 4.11
N PRO A 683 -11.22 21.88 5.10
CA PRO A 683 -9.80 22.07 5.38
C PRO A 683 -9.19 20.91 6.17
N ILE A 684 -7.90 20.68 5.98
CA ILE A 684 -7.05 19.75 6.75
C ILE A 684 -5.93 20.53 7.41
N PHE A 685 -5.56 20.12 8.63
CA PHE A 685 -4.45 20.65 9.39
C PHE A 685 -3.61 19.48 9.87
N ASP A 686 -2.39 19.40 9.34
CA ASP A 686 -1.43 18.32 9.51
C ASP A 686 -0.05 18.95 9.35
N LYS A 687 0.34 19.74 10.34
CA LYS A 687 1.60 20.52 10.31
C LYS A 687 2.79 19.67 10.69
N ASP A 688 2.58 18.64 11.49
CA ASP A 688 3.58 17.65 11.90
C ASP A 688 3.69 16.47 10.92
N PHE A 689 2.91 16.48 9.83
CA PHE A 689 2.97 15.54 8.70
C PHE A 689 2.82 14.08 9.14
N ASP A 690 2.06 13.84 10.21
CA ASP A 690 1.85 12.53 10.83
C ASP A 690 0.64 11.76 10.28
N GLY A 691 -0.14 12.41 9.42
CA GLY A 691 -1.32 11.80 8.80
C GLY A 691 -2.58 11.80 9.67
N ASN A 692 -2.58 12.50 10.81
CA ASN A 692 -3.71 12.64 11.73
C ASN A 692 -4.10 14.12 11.87
N GLU A 693 -5.21 14.37 12.56
CA GLU A 693 -5.68 15.73 12.79
C GLU A 693 -4.81 16.48 13.82
N ASP A 694 -4.34 17.68 13.45
CA ASP A 694 -3.66 18.56 14.40
C ASP A 694 -4.57 18.91 15.61
N PRO A 695 -4.00 19.13 16.81
CA PRO A 695 -4.71 19.67 17.96
C PRO A 695 -5.45 20.98 17.65
N LEU A 696 -6.59 21.20 18.32
CA LEU A 696 -7.37 22.42 18.15
C LEU A 696 -6.53 23.67 18.50
N PRO A 697 -6.59 24.73 17.68
CA PRO A 697 -5.82 25.94 17.94
C PRO A 697 -6.32 26.68 19.19
N GLN A 698 -5.41 27.40 19.85
CA GLN A 698 -5.76 28.45 20.80
C GLN A 698 -6.39 29.61 20.02
N VAL A 699 -7.57 30.07 20.42
CA VAL A 699 -8.26 31.18 19.74
C VAL A 699 -7.48 32.47 19.98
N SER A 700 -6.96 33.09 18.91
CA SER A 700 -6.34 34.41 18.99
C SER A 700 -6.79 35.30 17.84
N ALA A 701 -7.18 36.54 18.17
CA ALA A 701 -7.31 37.68 17.24
C ALA A 701 -8.28 37.53 16.05
N ASN A 702 -9.30 36.66 16.12
CA ASN A 702 -10.24 36.43 15.02
C ASN A 702 -9.55 36.03 13.70
N GLU A 703 -8.41 35.37 13.81
CA GLU A 703 -7.62 34.92 12.67
C GLU A 703 -7.77 33.41 12.47
N ALA A 704 -8.40 33.01 11.37
CA ALA A 704 -8.53 31.62 11.00
C ALA A 704 -7.15 31.00 10.67
N PRO A 705 -6.83 29.77 11.13
CA PRO A 705 -5.58 29.10 10.79
C PRO A 705 -5.53 28.77 9.30
N VAL A 706 -4.34 28.81 8.70
CA VAL A 706 -4.14 28.41 7.29
C VAL A 706 -4.10 26.88 7.19
N PRO A 707 -4.98 26.24 6.40
CA PRO A 707 -4.97 24.79 6.20
C PRO A 707 -3.69 24.32 5.52
N THR A 708 -3.23 23.10 5.82
CA THR A 708 -2.11 22.48 5.08
C THR A 708 -2.60 21.82 3.79
N HIS A 709 -3.85 21.32 3.80
CA HIS A 709 -4.51 20.69 2.65
C HIS A 709 -6.00 21.03 2.64
N PHE A 710 -6.67 20.72 1.54
CA PHE A 710 -8.14 20.65 1.46
C PHE A 710 -8.56 19.27 0.99
N PHE A 711 -9.63 18.73 1.56
CA PHE A 711 -10.20 17.48 1.10
C PHE A 711 -11.43 17.69 0.21
N LEU A 712 -11.64 16.74 -0.68
CA LEU A 712 -12.85 16.60 -1.49
C LEU A 712 -13.29 15.14 -1.46
N ILE A 713 -14.57 14.89 -1.23
CA ILE A 713 -15.22 13.59 -1.33
C ILE A 713 -16.39 13.72 -2.30
N LEU A 714 -16.30 13.03 -3.43
CA LEU A 714 -17.33 12.95 -4.45
C LEU A 714 -18.01 11.59 -4.34
N THR A 715 -19.30 11.59 -4.02
CA THR A 715 -20.09 10.36 -3.84
C THR A 715 -21.22 10.30 -4.87
N SER A 716 -21.28 9.20 -5.61
CA SER A 716 -22.34 8.91 -6.58
C SER A 716 -22.85 7.47 -6.43
N CYS A 717 -23.88 7.11 -7.19
CA CYS A 717 -24.29 5.73 -7.31
C CYS A 717 -23.36 5.01 -8.30
N ARG A 718 -22.96 3.76 -8.00
CA ARG A 718 -22.17 2.97 -8.95
C ARG A 718 -22.95 2.65 -10.23
N ASN A 719 -24.27 2.51 -10.11
CA ASN A 719 -25.17 2.45 -11.25
C ASN A 719 -25.66 3.86 -11.60
N SER A 720 -25.13 4.43 -12.68
CA SER A 720 -25.43 5.80 -13.11
C SER A 720 -26.88 6.01 -13.57
N THR A 721 -27.71 4.97 -13.64
CA THR A 721 -29.17 5.16 -13.80
C THR A 721 -29.81 5.85 -12.60
N PHE A 722 -29.19 5.77 -11.42
CA PHE A 722 -29.67 6.40 -10.20
C PHE A 722 -28.81 7.61 -9.80
N SER A 723 -29.44 8.61 -9.20
CA SER A 723 -28.76 9.74 -8.60
C SER A 723 -28.27 9.42 -7.18
N PRO A 724 -27.40 10.26 -6.57
CA PRO A 724 -27.01 10.09 -5.17
C PRO A 724 -28.20 10.06 -4.19
N LEU A 725 -29.33 10.71 -4.52
CA LEU A 725 -30.50 10.85 -3.65
C LEU A 725 -31.39 9.60 -3.62
N ASN A 726 -31.40 8.84 -4.70
CA ASN A 726 -32.24 7.65 -4.88
C ASN A 726 -31.41 6.44 -5.31
N CYS A 727 -30.11 6.43 -4.99
CA CYS A 727 -29.22 5.35 -5.40
C CYS A 727 -29.76 4.02 -4.90
N GLU A 728 -29.77 3.00 -5.75
CA GLU A 728 -30.03 1.61 -5.38
C GLU A 728 -28.74 0.82 -5.62
N GLY A 729 -28.31 0.06 -4.60
CA GLY A 729 -27.05 -0.67 -4.65
C GLY A 729 -25.84 0.11 -4.13
N PRO A 730 -24.61 -0.29 -4.52
CA PRO A 730 -23.37 0.22 -3.95
C PRO A 730 -23.08 1.66 -4.38
N LEU A 731 -22.51 2.42 -3.45
CA LEU A 731 -21.97 3.75 -3.73
C LEU A 731 -20.62 3.63 -4.46
N GLN A 732 -20.27 4.68 -5.18
CA GLN A 732 -18.93 4.92 -5.68
C GLN A 732 -18.42 6.23 -5.10
N VAL A 733 -17.16 6.24 -4.66
CA VAL A 733 -16.52 7.42 -4.06
C VAL A 733 -15.20 7.70 -4.77
N ARG A 734 -14.97 8.99 -5.06
CA ARG A 734 -13.68 9.55 -5.46
C ARG A 734 -13.30 10.58 -4.40
N SER A 735 -12.12 10.47 -3.82
CA SER A 735 -11.67 11.36 -2.75
C SER A 735 -10.25 11.85 -2.98
N PHE A 736 -10.00 13.08 -2.55
CA PHE A 736 -8.75 13.80 -2.81
C PHE A 736 -8.29 14.52 -1.55
N ILE A 737 -6.98 14.57 -1.34
CA ILE A 737 -6.33 15.42 -0.32
C ILE A 737 -5.35 16.34 -1.05
N LEU A 738 -5.79 17.56 -1.30
CA LEU A 738 -5.11 18.51 -2.17
C LEU A 738 -4.16 19.40 -1.35
N PRO A 739 -2.84 19.41 -1.65
CA PRO A 739 -1.90 20.23 -0.91
C PRO A 739 -2.15 21.73 -1.14
N HIS A 740 -2.27 22.46 -0.04
CA HIS A 740 -2.55 23.89 -0.05
C HIS A 740 -1.25 24.68 -0.11
N ARG A 741 -0.79 24.99 -1.33
CA ARG A 741 0.53 25.59 -1.59
C ARG A 741 0.44 26.98 -2.25
N PRO A 742 1.42 27.85 -2.02
CA PRO A 742 1.47 29.19 -2.62
C PRO A 742 1.80 29.18 -4.12
N GLU A 743 2.30 28.07 -4.65
CA GLU A 743 2.77 27.94 -6.03
C GLU A 743 2.39 26.56 -6.61
N ASN A 744 2.13 26.51 -7.93
CA ASN A 744 1.78 25.29 -8.66
C ASN A 744 3.01 24.58 -9.28
N THR A 745 4.17 24.66 -8.62
CA THR A 745 5.46 24.14 -9.12
C THR A 745 5.57 22.61 -9.10
N GLU A 746 4.61 21.92 -8.50
CA GLU A 746 4.60 20.46 -8.36
C GLU A 746 4.55 19.72 -9.71
N PHE A 747 3.77 20.23 -10.66
CA PHE A 747 3.61 19.68 -12.01
C PHE A 747 4.31 20.51 -13.08
N CYS A 748 5.07 21.53 -12.67
CA CYS A 748 5.74 22.45 -13.58
C CYS A 748 4.76 23.11 -14.57
N ALA A 749 3.54 23.35 -14.10
CA ALA A 749 2.49 23.95 -14.89
C ALA A 749 2.80 25.42 -15.18
N ASP A 750 2.38 25.84 -16.36
CA ASP A 750 2.30 27.25 -16.73
C ASP A 750 1.32 27.95 -15.76
N PRO A 751 1.71 29.00 -15.02
CA PRO A 751 0.84 29.67 -14.06
C PRO A 751 -0.49 30.17 -14.65
N ASP A 752 -0.53 30.43 -15.96
CA ASP A 752 -1.71 30.92 -16.67
C ASP A 752 -2.62 29.79 -17.19
N LYS A 753 -2.23 28.53 -17.02
CA LYS A 753 -2.98 27.35 -17.48
C LYS A 753 -3.38 26.44 -16.32
N LEU A 754 -4.54 25.80 -16.47
CA LEU A 754 -5.14 24.91 -15.46
C LEU A 754 -5.45 23.52 -16.02
N ASP A 755 -4.89 23.17 -17.18
CA ASP A 755 -5.03 21.86 -17.82
C ASP A 755 -4.38 20.72 -17.02
N PHE A 756 -3.38 21.02 -16.19
CA PHE A 756 -2.75 20.04 -15.30
C PHE A 756 -3.61 19.60 -14.11
N VAL A 757 -4.68 20.35 -13.77
CA VAL A 757 -5.39 20.21 -12.49
C VAL A 757 -5.99 18.82 -12.33
N GLU A 758 -6.55 18.22 -13.40
CA GLU A 758 -7.14 16.89 -13.32
C GLU A 758 -6.09 15.80 -13.02
N GLU A 759 -4.93 15.83 -13.70
CA GLU A 759 -3.82 14.90 -13.43
C GLU A 759 -3.25 15.11 -12.01
N TRP A 760 -3.12 16.37 -11.57
CA TRP A 760 -2.67 16.71 -10.21
C TRP A 760 -3.64 16.22 -9.14
N MET A 761 -4.95 16.38 -9.34
CA MET A 761 -5.96 15.83 -8.44
C MET A 761 -5.90 14.31 -8.39
N GLN A 762 -5.79 13.63 -9.54
CA GLN A 762 -5.65 12.18 -9.60
C GLN A 762 -4.40 11.69 -8.86
N PHE A 763 -3.29 12.42 -8.96
CA PHE A 763 -2.06 12.11 -8.23
C PHE A 763 -2.24 12.18 -6.70
N HIS A 764 -3.05 13.14 -6.25
CA HIS A 764 -3.47 13.36 -4.85
C HIS A 764 -4.78 12.66 -4.45
N THR A 765 -5.18 11.63 -5.19
CA THR A 765 -6.25 10.72 -4.76
C THR A 765 -5.92 10.13 -3.39
N ALA A 766 -6.95 9.93 -2.57
CA ALA A 766 -6.81 9.37 -1.23
C ALA A 766 -8.04 8.54 -0.87
N ARG A 767 -7.92 7.68 0.15
CA ARG A 767 -9.07 6.95 0.69
C ARG A 767 -9.88 7.91 1.54
N VAL A 768 -11.18 7.65 1.69
CA VAL A 768 -11.98 8.40 2.68
C VAL A 768 -11.43 8.18 4.08
N ARG A 769 -10.87 6.99 4.36
CA ARG A 769 -10.22 6.71 5.63
C ARG A 769 -9.04 7.65 5.93
N ASP A 770 -8.27 8.04 4.91
CA ASP A 770 -7.17 9.00 5.07
C ASP A 770 -7.72 10.39 5.45
N ILE A 771 -8.82 10.81 4.84
CA ILE A 771 -9.52 12.05 5.18
C ILE A 771 -10.06 11.99 6.62
N GLU A 772 -10.64 10.87 7.04
CA GLU A 772 -11.12 10.71 8.42
C GLU A 772 -10.00 10.88 9.45
N LEU A 773 -8.80 10.34 9.19
CA LEU A 773 -7.62 10.53 10.05
C LEU A 773 -7.22 12.01 10.10
N LEU A 774 -7.07 12.66 8.96
CA LEU A 774 -6.58 14.04 8.88
C LEU A 774 -7.56 15.12 9.36
N THR A 775 -8.83 14.77 9.54
CA THR A 775 -9.90 15.73 9.87
C THR A 775 -10.55 15.51 11.22
N GLY A 776 -10.39 14.32 11.82
CA GLY A 776 -11.16 13.94 13.01
C GLY A 776 -12.67 13.90 12.75
N LEU A 777 -13.07 13.59 11.50
CA LEU A 777 -14.45 13.39 11.07
C LEU A 777 -14.71 11.91 10.79
N SER A 778 -15.98 11.50 10.81
CA SER A 778 -16.40 10.21 10.29
C SER A 778 -17.64 10.29 9.40
N PHE A 779 -17.58 9.63 8.24
CA PHE A 779 -18.57 9.75 7.16
C PHE A 779 -19.44 8.49 7.02
N TYR A 780 -20.57 8.61 6.31
CA TYR A 780 -21.43 7.48 5.91
C TYR A 780 -22.02 6.66 7.06
N HIS A 781 -22.55 7.32 8.09
CA HIS A 781 -23.17 6.64 9.25
C HIS A 781 -24.63 6.23 8.99
N ASP A 782 -25.22 6.67 7.87
CA ASP A 782 -26.56 6.29 7.46
C ASP A 782 -26.53 5.41 6.20
N ARG A 783 -27.63 4.67 5.96
CA ARG A 783 -27.93 3.87 4.76
C ARG A 783 -27.07 2.61 4.52
N LEU A 784 -25.78 2.61 4.85
CA LEU A 784 -24.88 1.46 4.67
C LEU A 784 -24.72 0.65 5.95
N SER A 785 -24.42 -0.66 5.85
CA SER A 785 -23.92 -1.40 7.01
C SER A 785 -22.53 -0.88 7.40
N VAL A 786 -22.10 -1.14 8.64
CA VAL A 786 -20.76 -0.74 9.09
C VAL A 786 -19.69 -1.37 8.20
N GLU A 787 -19.81 -2.65 7.87
CA GLU A 787 -18.85 -3.38 7.03
C GLU A 787 -18.79 -2.84 5.60
N GLN A 788 -19.94 -2.49 5.02
CA GLN A 788 -20.00 -1.83 3.71
C GLN A 788 -19.36 -0.45 3.77
N THR A 789 -19.57 0.28 4.86
CA THR A 789 -18.98 1.60 5.11
C THR A 789 -17.47 1.51 5.21
N LEU A 790 -16.92 0.53 5.94
CA LEU A 790 -15.48 0.34 6.04
C LEU A 790 -14.86 0.01 4.69
N GLN A 791 -15.46 -0.90 3.91
CA GLN A 791 -14.99 -1.22 2.56
C GLN A 791 -14.99 0.01 1.64
N LEU A 792 -16.06 0.80 1.69
CA LEU A 792 -16.15 2.04 0.92
C LEU A 792 -15.05 3.03 1.33
N LYS A 793 -14.75 3.12 2.64
CA LYS A 793 -13.78 4.06 3.19
C LYS A 793 -12.33 3.68 2.91
N THR A 794 -12.01 2.38 2.86
CA THR A 794 -10.65 1.89 2.57
C THR A 794 -10.39 1.69 1.09
N PHE A 795 -11.44 1.67 0.25
CA PHE A 795 -11.26 1.62 -1.19
C PHE A 795 -10.62 2.91 -1.71
N LEU A 796 -9.56 2.77 -2.51
CA LEU A 796 -8.97 3.89 -3.24
C LEU A 796 -9.36 3.73 -4.71
N HIS A 797 -10.13 4.70 -5.21
CA HIS A 797 -10.47 4.79 -6.62
C HIS A 797 -9.24 5.27 -7.41
N ILE A 798 -8.80 4.47 -8.38
CA ILE A 798 -7.72 4.76 -9.33
C ILE A 798 -8.36 4.72 -10.71
N ASP A 799 -8.15 5.78 -11.51
CA ASP A 799 -8.65 5.88 -12.88
C ASP A 799 -7.78 5.13 -13.89
#